data_AF-A0A7V3XD20-F1
#
_entry.id   AF-A0A7V3XD20-F1
#
_cell.length_a   1.000
_cell.length_b   1.000
_cell.length_c   1.000
_cell.angle_alpha   90.00
_cell.angle_beta   90.00
_cell.angle_gamma   90.00
#
_symmetry.space_group_name_H-M   'P 1'
#
loop_
_entity.id
_entity.type
_entity.pdbx_description
1 polymer ?
#
loop_
_entity_poly.entity_id
_entity_poly.type
_entity_poly.pdbx_seq_one_letter_code
_entity_poly.pdbx_strand_id
1 'polypeptide(L)'
;PVNQGGTCPKGQAALQLLYNPDRLKYPLKRTGRRGEGKWQRMSWEEAIALLVQPLSALREKNEPHTLAIWGNRLRSHTGKLMARFLEAFGSPNLIDEGAVGTGGTLKALHLTQGTPEFMAYDFESTNYLLSFGTPLLEAWRPGVYFLRIYGHLRRGRPGIRAKIVQIDTRFSVSAAKADEWVAIKPGTEGALALGIAHVLLREELYDKAFVEAHTFGFEDWSDENGGSHVGFKTLVLRDYPPERVSQITGVPVDKMVRLAREFATHKPSVALGERSFNGPTNDVYNQMAIHALNALVGSIDAPGGVIPQKQPPFAPLPEIHKDEIAEQGVSRPRLTGRVDPVDRPYNGSGPGPVFIENILKGTPYPLQVLFLYHVNPLYDKPNPARFRQALEKIPWIVSFSSFMEESAAFADLILPDPTFFEKWEDDPPTPSVGYAYLGLRQPVVKPLYDTLNPGDVLIKIAKGLGGTVAESFLWNHFEEVLATGLKGIFEAGRGSIRAETFQEFQKKLLEAGGWWDTAYTFGELRKRFPTPSGKFEFYSQTLKKSLEEAAEKVAEVWGVPPEQGLEEVRKGLGLADSGEEAFLPHYQPPRFVGEAAEYPLYLNPYKPMTQADEMGANQPWLMEIYGTPVNAFWNTWVEVNPTTAKKLNLKDQDPVWIESAVGKIKTRVKVYPGAAPDTVNIPFGLGHQTGGRWAQHRGANPNEIIAEDYDLLGGTPAWMTTRVKIYKA
;
A
#
# COMPACT_ATOMS: atom_id res chain seq x y z
N PRO A 1 8.80 16.67 -13.86
CA PRO A 1 9.79 17.03 -12.81
C PRO A 1 10.42 15.83 -12.07
N VAL A 2 9.71 14.71 -11.90
CA VAL A 2 10.14 13.60 -11.02
C VAL A 2 11.30 12.77 -11.59
N ASN A 3 11.24 12.42 -12.87
CA ASN A 3 12.22 11.55 -13.51
C ASN A 3 13.30 12.28 -14.31
N GLN A 4 13.05 13.52 -14.76
CA GLN A 4 13.96 14.33 -15.58
C GLN A 4 14.56 13.57 -16.77
N GLY A 5 13.73 12.80 -17.49
CA GLY A 5 14.15 11.96 -18.63
C GLY A 5 14.68 10.58 -18.24
N GLY A 6 14.90 10.30 -16.95
CA GLY A 6 15.26 8.98 -16.45
C GLY A 6 14.10 7.98 -16.46
N THR A 7 14.45 6.69 -16.44
CA THR A 7 13.50 5.57 -16.31
C THR A 7 14.13 4.44 -15.50
N CYS A 8 13.31 3.64 -14.83
CA CYS A 8 13.77 2.39 -14.21
C CYS A 8 13.67 1.23 -15.23
N PRO A 9 14.24 0.04 -14.93
CA PRO A 9 14.22 -1.09 -15.86
C PRO A 9 12.80 -1.47 -16.33
N LYS A 10 11.80 -1.31 -15.48
CA LYS A 10 10.38 -1.57 -15.81
C LYS A 10 9.86 -0.65 -16.91
N GLY A 11 10.25 0.63 -16.87
CA GLY A 11 9.90 1.60 -17.91
C GLY A 11 10.53 1.26 -19.26
N GLN A 12 11.75 0.72 -19.26
CA GLN A 12 12.42 0.25 -20.48
C GLN A 12 11.78 -1.02 -21.04
N ALA A 13 11.37 -1.94 -20.17
CA ALA A 13 10.70 -3.18 -20.56
C ALA A 13 9.21 -3.00 -20.93
N ALA A 14 8.65 -1.80 -20.76
CA ALA A 14 7.25 -1.48 -21.04
C ALA A 14 6.78 -1.91 -22.44
N LEU A 15 7.65 -1.82 -23.45
CA LEU A 15 7.34 -2.23 -24.83
C LEU A 15 7.02 -3.73 -24.93
N GLN A 16 7.56 -4.55 -24.03
CA GLN A 16 7.24 -5.98 -23.94
C GLN A 16 5.83 -6.23 -23.42
N LEU A 17 5.15 -5.24 -22.82
CA LEU A 17 3.73 -5.33 -22.48
C LEU A 17 2.89 -5.00 -23.72
N LEU A 18 3.19 -3.90 -24.43
CA LEU A 18 2.45 -3.47 -25.63
C LEU A 18 2.42 -4.57 -26.70
N TYR A 19 3.59 -5.10 -27.05
CA TYR A 19 3.77 -6.11 -28.09
C TYR A 19 3.78 -7.55 -27.55
N ASN A 20 3.28 -7.75 -26.33
CA ASN A 20 3.21 -9.08 -25.76
C ASN A 20 2.22 -9.95 -26.57
N PRO A 21 2.64 -11.15 -27.04
CA PRO A 21 1.78 -12.03 -27.83
C PRO A 21 0.64 -12.67 -27.01
N ASP A 22 0.70 -12.64 -25.68
CA ASP A 22 -0.27 -13.25 -24.78
C ASP A 22 -1.35 -12.27 -24.27
N ARG A 23 -1.39 -11.05 -24.83
CA ARG A 23 -2.44 -10.08 -24.52
C ARG A 23 -3.83 -10.59 -24.92
N LEU A 24 -4.81 -10.20 -24.10
CA LEU A 24 -6.23 -10.31 -24.44
C LEU A 24 -6.56 -9.36 -25.59
N LYS A 25 -7.27 -9.89 -26.61
CA LYS A 25 -7.46 -9.19 -27.89
C LYS A 25 -8.90 -8.73 -28.15
N TYR A 26 -9.85 -9.24 -27.41
CA TYR A 26 -11.29 -9.02 -27.58
C TYR A 26 -12.03 -9.52 -26.33
N PRO A 27 -13.26 -9.05 -26.06
CA PRO A 27 -14.07 -9.55 -24.96
C PRO A 27 -14.25 -11.08 -25.01
N LEU A 28 -14.21 -11.71 -23.84
CA LEU A 28 -14.34 -13.16 -23.68
C LEU A 28 -15.39 -13.50 -22.63
N LYS A 29 -16.32 -14.40 -22.97
CA LYS A 29 -17.22 -15.05 -22.03
C LYS A 29 -16.77 -16.47 -21.73
N ARG A 30 -16.80 -16.84 -20.45
CA ARG A 30 -16.52 -18.21 -20.01
C ARG A 30 -17.63 -19.17 -20.50
N THR A 31 -17.24 -20.32 -21.04
CA THR A 31 -18.19 -21.38 -21.47
C THR A 31 -18.02 -22.71 -20.74
N GLY A 32 -16.87 -22.93 -20.06
CA GLY A 32 -16.62 -24.10 -19.21
C GLY A 32 -16.70 -23.78 -17.72
N ARG A 33 -16.18 -24.67 -16.86
CA ARG A 33 -16.02 -24.40 -15.42
C ARG A 33 -14.96 -23.29 -15.19
N ARG A 34 -15.03 -22.58 -14.05
CA ARG A 34 -14.02 -21.57 -13.70
C ARG A 34 -12.63 -22.23 -13.64
N GLY A 35 -11.64 -21.59 -14.27
CA GLY A 35 -10.29 -22.13 -14.39
C GLY A 35 -10.09 -23.22 -15.46
N GLU A 36 -11.14 -23.66 -16.18
CA GLU A 36 -10.99 -24.67 -17.25
C GLU A 36 -10.38 -24.10 -18.54
N GLY A 37 -10.31 -22.78 -18.67
CA GLY A 37 -9.72 -22.12 -19.84
C GLY A 37 -10.59 -22.17 -21.12
N LYS A 38 -11.89 -22.44 -20.99
CA LYS A 38 -12.85 -22.47 -22.11
C LYS A 38 -13.55 -21.13 -22.26
N TRP A 39 -13.28 -20.45 -23.38
CA TRP A 39 -13.73 -19.10 -23.66
C TRP A 39 -14.41 -18.99 -25.02
N GLN A 40 -15.41 -18.12 -25.09
CA GLN A 40 -16.07 -17.70 -26.32
C GLN A 40 -15.79 -16.21 -26.55
N ARG A 41 -15.29 -15.88 -27.73
CA ARG A 41 -15.17 -14.49 -28.21
C ARG A 41 -16.55 -13.86 -28.36
N MET A 42 -16.64 -12.57 -28.07
CA MET A 42 -17.82 -11.74 -28.33
C MET A 42 -17.44 -10.32 -28.76
N SER A 43 -18.39 -9.58 -29.33
CA SER A 43 -18.22 -8.14 -29.59
C SER A 43 -18.36 -7.32 -28.31
N TRP A 44 -17.95 -6.05 -28.35
CA TRP A 44 -18.16 -5.14 -27.22
C TRP A 44 -19.65 -4.86 -26.98
N GLU A 45 -20.47 -4.72 -28.02
CA GLU A 45 -21.91 -4.54 -27.90
C GLU A 45 -22.56 -5.73 -27.18
N GLU A 46 -22.20 -6.94 -27.57
CA GLU A 46 -22.67 -8.18 -26.93
C GLU A 46 -22.21 -8.27 -25.48
N ALA A 47 -20.94 -7.94 -25.19
CA ALA A 47 -20.36 -7.98 -23.85
C ALA A 47 -21.04 -6.98 -22.90
N ILE A 48 -21.26 -5.75 -23.36
CA ILE A 48 -21.94 -4.71 -22.56
C ILE A 48 -23.40 -5.10 -22.33
N ALA A 49 -24.13 -5.54 -23.36
CA ALA A 49 -25.51 -5.97 -23.22
C ALA A 49 -25.64 -7.16 -22.26
N LEU A 50 -24.71 -8.12 -22.33
CA LEU A 50 -24.66 -9.27 -21.43
C LEU A 50 -24.41 -8.86 -19.97
N LEU A 51 -23.56 -7.85 -19.73
CA LEU A 51 -23.26 -7.38 -18.38
C LEU A 51 -24.37 -6.50 -17.79
N VAL A 52 -25.08 -5.72 -18.62
CA VAL A 52 -26.20 -4.90 -18.17
C VAL A 52 -27.32 -5.78 -17.59
N GLN A 53 -27.57 -6.97 -18.14
CA GLN A 53 -28.64 -7.88 -17.67
C GLN A 53 -28.59 -8.20 -16.16
N PRO A 54 -27.49 -8.78 -15.61
CA PRO A 54 -27.42 -9.06 -14.18
C PRO A 54 -27.46 -7.78 -13.33
N LEU A 55 -26.89 -6.66 -13.80
CA LEU A 55 -26.89 -5.39 -13.08
C LEU A 55 -28.29 -4.77 -12.98
N SER A 56 -29.06 -4.77 -14.07
CA SER A 56 -30.46 -4.36 -14.07
C SER A 56 -31.27 -5.23 -13.11
N ALA A 57 -31.07 -6.54 -13.13
CA ALA A 57 -31.76 -7.47 -12.24
C ALA A 57 -31.48 -7.20 -10.75
N LEU A 58 -30.27 -6.75 -10.38
CA LEU A 58 -29.98 -6.35 -9.00
C LEU A 58 -30.79 -5.12 -8.59
N ARG A 59 -30.89 -4.11 -9.46
CA ARG A 59 -31.68 -2.90 -9.17
C ARG A 59 -33.17 -3.19 -9.11
N GLU A 60 -33.69 -3.99 -10.05
CA GLU A 60 -35.10 -4.43 -10.06
C GLU A 60 -35.50 -5.19 -8.79
N LYS A 61 -34.54 -5.87 -8.14
CA LYS A 61 -34.75 -6.59 -6.87
C LYS A 61 -34.47 -5.74 -5.61
N ASN A 62 -34.10 -4.46 -5.75
CA ASN A 62 -33.63 -3.63 -4.63
C ASN A 62 -32.38 -4.18 -3.93
N GLU A 63 -31.50 -4.85 -4.67
CA GLU A 63 -30.24 -5.43 -4.19
C GLU A 63 -28.98 -4.77 -4.79
N PRO A 64 -28.94 -3.46 -5.11
CA PRO A 64 -27.77 -2.85 -5.76
C PRO A 64 -26.50 -2.93 -4.90
N HIS A 65 -26.66 -2.96 -3.57
CA HIS A 65 -25.58 -3.12 -2.60
C HIS A 65 -24.79 -4.44 -2.74
N THR A 66 -25.28 -5.40 -3.52
CA THR A 66 -24.60 -6.67 -3.77
C THR A 66 -23.65 -6.66 -4.98
N LEU A 67 -23.42 -5.49 -5.59
CA LEU A 67 -22.32 -5.23 -6.52
C LEU A 67 -21.09 -4.72 -5.75
N ALA A 68 -19.90 -5.17 -6.11
CA ALA A 68 -18.64 -4.59 -5.64
C ALA A 68 -17.67 -4.30 -6.77
N ILE A 69 -16.85 -3.27 -6.61
CA ILE A 69 -15.64 -3.06 -7.41
C ILE A 69 -14.44 -3.22 -6.49
N TRP A 70 -13.56 -4.16 -6.83
CA TRP A 70 -12.26 -4.32 -6.20
C TRP A 70 -11.20 -3.89 -7.20
N GLY A 71 -10.50 -2.81 -6.86
CA GLY A 71 -9.40 -2.30 -7.67
C GLY A 71 -8.16 -1.93 -6.89
N ASN A 72 -7.10 -1.66 -7.64
CA ASN A 72 -5.80 -1.26 -7.12
C ASN A 72 -5.47 0.17 -7.55
N ARG A 73 -5.03 1.01 -6.60
CA ARG A 73 -4.62 2.41 -6.82
C ARG A 73 -5.67 3.22 -7.56
N LEU A 74 -6.89 3.29 -7.01
CA LEU A 74 -8.05 3.97 -7.60
C LEU A 74 -8.02 5.52 -7.51
N ARG A 75 -6.83 6.12 -7.63
CA ARG A 75 -6.58 7.56 -7.48
C ARG A 75 -6.82 8.40 -8.75
N SER A 76 -6.79 7.77 -9.92
CA SER A 76 -7.02 8.44 -11.21
C SER A 76 -8.50 8.77 -11.40
N HIS A 77 -8.84 9.50 -12.47
CA HIS A 77 -10.24 9.72 -12.82
C HIS A 77 -10.98 8.41 -13.16
N THR A 78 -10.28 7.35 -13.56
CA THR A 78 -10.87 6.01 -13.72
C THR A 78 -11.41 5.51 -12.38
N GLY A 79 -10.63 5.64 -11.31
CA GLY A 79 -11.07 5.27 -9.96
C GLY A 79 -12.19 6.17 -9.42
N LYS A 80 -12.15 7.48 -9.69
CA LYS A 80 -13.27 8.39 -9.39
C LYS A 80 -14.55 7.99 -10.13
N LEU A 81 -14.42 7.53 -11.38
CA LEU A 81 -15.56 7.08 -12.18
C LEU A 81 -16.12 5.74 -11.68
N MET A 82 -15.28 4.83 -11.18
CA MET A 82 -15.72 3.61 -10.48
C MET A 82 -16.48 3.93 -9.19
N ALA A 83 -15.99 4.86 -8.38
CA ALA A 83 -16.68 5.33 -7.18
C ALA A 83 -18.04 5.96 -7.54
N ARG A 84 -18.06 6.83 -8.57
CA ARG A 84 -19.28 7.43 -9.11
C ARG A 84 -20.28 6.38 -9.60
N PHE A 85 -19.80 5.35 -10.31
CA PHE A 85 -20.63 4.27 -10.80
C PHE A 85 -21.33 3.54 -9.66
N LEU A 86 -20.59 3.15 -8.62
CA LEU A 86 -21.17 2.47 -7.45
C LEU A 86 -22.15 3.38 -6.70
N GLU A 87 -21.82 4.66 -6.51
CA GLU A 87 -22.72 5.59 -5.82
C GLU A 87 -24.03 5.81 -6.59
N ALA A 88 -23.97 6.02 -7.91
CA ALA A 88 -25.15 6.13 -8.76
C ALA A 88 -25.94 4.81 -8.83
N PHE A 89 -25.22 3.68 -8.86
CA PHE A 89 -25.82 2.34 -8.92
C PHE A 89 -26.46 1.92 -7.60
N GLY A 90 -26.04 2.47 -6.46
CA GLY A 90 -26.56 2.09 -5.13
C GLY A 90 -25.74 1.06 -4.38
N SER A 91 -24.42 1.04 -4.57
CA SER A 91 -23.55 0.15 -3.82
C SER A 91 -22.51 0.90 -2.98
N PRO A 92 -22.31 0.48 -1.71
CA PRO A 92 -21.26 1.05 -0.87
C PRO A 92 -19.89 0.38 -1.10
N ASN A 93 -19.82 -0.70 -1.88
CA ASN A 93 -18.69 -1.64 -1.91
C ASN A 93 -17.61 -1.29 -2.94
N LEU A 94 -16.92 -0.17 -2.72
CA LEU A 94 -15.65 0.14 -3.38
C LEU A 94 -14.49 -0.34 -2.50
N ILE A 95 -13.68 -1.26 -3.01
CA ILE A 95 -12.50 -1.81 -2.33
C ILE A 95 -11.26 -1.34 -3.10
N ASP A 96 -10.47 -0.45 -2.49
CA ASP A 96 -9.18 -0.01 -3.02
C ASP A 96 -8.03 -0.62 -2.22
N GLU A 97 -7.18 -1.39 -2.89
CA GLU A 97 -5.94 -1.92 -2.31
C GLU A 97 -4.90 -0.84 -1.99
N GLY A 98 -4.97 0.29 -2.71
CA GLY A 98 -3.94 1.34 -2.78
C GLY A 98 -2.51 0.79 -2.78
N ALA A 99 -1.61 1.34 -1.96
CA ALA A 99 -0.25 0.83 -1.90
C ALA A 99 -0.15 -0.36 -0.95
N VAL A 100 0.11 -1.55 -1.50
CA VAL A 100 0.24 -2.80 -0.72
C VAL A 100 1.25 -2.65 0.41
N GLY A 101 0.82 -3.03 1.62
CA GLY A 101 1.62 -3.08 2.83
C GLY A 101 2.00 -1.71 3.41
N THR A 102 1.20 -0.67 3.16
CA THR A 102 1.41 0.67 3.74
C THR A 102 0.29 1.18 4.63
N GLY A 103 -0.70 0.35 4.96
CA GLY A 103 -1.81 0.73 5.83
C GLY A 103 -1.35 1.16 7.22
N GLY A 104 -0.36 0.46 7.79
CA GLY A 104 0.24 0.83 9.08
C GLY A 104 0.84 2.23 9.06
N THR A 105 1.53 2.61 7.98
CA THR A 105 2.07 3.96 7.79
C THR A 105 0.96 5.01 7.73
N LEU A 106 -0.06 4.83 6.89
CA LEU A 106 -1.16 5.78 6.76
C LEU A 106 -1.93 5.95 8.07
N LYS A 107 -2.19 4.85 8.78
CA LYS A 107 -2.86 4.88 10.08
C LYS A 107 -1.99 5.61 11.11
N ALA A 108 -0.70 5.32 11.19
CA ALA A 108 0.21 6.01 12.11
C ALA A 108 0.26 7.52 11.87
N LEU A 109 0.30 7.96 10.61
CA LEU A 109 0.29 9.39 10.24
C LEU A 109 -1.06 10.03 10.58
N HIS A 110 -2.17 9.33 10.38
CA HIS A 110 -3.48 9.81 10.81
C HIS A 110 -3.56 9.97 12.33
N LEU A 111 -3.06 8.98 13.08
CA LEU A 111 -3.10 8.99 14.55
C LEU A 111 -2.16 10.01 15.19
N THR A 112 -1.04 10.35 14.56
CA THR A 112 -0.01 11.25 15.13
C THR A 112 -0.07 12.68 14.60
N GLN A 113 -0.63 12.89 13.41
CA GLN A 113 -0.63 14.21 12.76
C GLN A 113 -1.89 14.45 11.92
N GLY A 114 -2.93 13.62 12.09
CA GLY A 114 -4.26 13.83 11.51
C GLY A 114 -4.34 13.62 10.00
N THR A 115 -3.24 13.21 9.36
CA THR A 115 -3.13 13.14 7.90
C THR A 115 -3.18 11.68 7.43
N PRO A 116 -4.27 11.22 6.81
CA PRO A 116 -4.40 9.84 6.30
C PRO A 116 -3.83 9.68 4.88
N GLU A 117 -2.75 10.41 4.56
CA GLU A 117 -2.07 10.39 3.26
C GLU A 117 -0.57 10.12 3.46
N PHE A 118 0.13 9.65 2.41
CA PHE A 118 1.59 9.55 2.53
C PHE A 118 2.22 10.93 2.62
N MET A 119 3.19 11.04 3.52
CA MET A 119 4.10 12.16 3.53
C MET A 119 5.10 12.03 2.38
N ALA A 120 5.57 13.19 1.94
CA ALA A 120 6.77 13.32 1.16
C ALA A 120 7.94 13.70 2.07
N TYR A 121 9.13 13.79 1.48
CA TYR A 121 10.32 14.19 2.20
C TYR A 121 11.17 15.09 1.31
N ASP A 122 11.70 16.17 1.89
CA ASP A 122 12.61 17.08 1.20
C ASP A 122 14.04 16.50 1.16
N PHE A 123 14.20 15.35 0.50
CA PHE A 123 15.50 14.66 0.46
C PHE A 123 16.61 15.49 -0.17
N GLU A 124 16.29 16.45 -1.03
CA GLU A 124 17.29 17.30 -1.66
C GLU A 124 18.12 18.09 -0.62
N SER A 125 17.52 18.36 0.55
CA SER A 125 18.14 19.08 1.66
C SER A 125 18.51 18.21 2.87
N THR A 126 18.18 16.90 2.87
CA THR A 126 18.48 16.00 4.00
C THR A 126 19.97 15.66 4.10
N ASN A 127 20.53 15.65 5.32
CA ASN A 127 21.94 15.33 5.60
C ASN A 127 22.11 13.96 6.27
N TYR A 128 21.09 13.46 6.97
CA TYR A 128 21.16 12.17 7.64
C TYR A 128 19.84 11.41 7.52
N LEU A 129 19.90 10.18 7.03
CA LEU A 129 18.75 9.34 6.74
C LEU A 129 18.81 8.04 7.55
N LEU A 130 17.84 7.82 8.45
CA LEU A 130 17.57 6.52 9.06
C LEU A 130 16.44 5.83 8.31
N SER A 131 16.77 4.80 7.53
CA SER A 131 15.80 4.03 6.77
C SER A 131 15.54 2.69 7.44
N PHE A 132 14.34 2.51 7.99
CA PHE A 132 13.88 1.31 8.67
C PHE A 132 13.17 0.39 7.66
N GLY A 133 13.95 -0.45 6.99
CA GLY A 133 13.47 -1.49 6.08
C GLY A 133 12.85 -0.97 4.78
N THR A 134 12.88 0.33 4.53
CA THR A 134 12.37 0.90 3.29
C THR A 134 13.25 0.47 2.11
N PRO A 135 12.68 -0.12 1.04
CA PRO A 135 13.43 -0.57 -0.12
C PRO A 135 13.79 0.59 -1.08
N LEU A 136 14.44 1.64 -0.56
CA LEU A 136 14.78 2.91 -1.23
C LEU A 136 15.24 2.75 -2.69
N LEU A 137 16.13 1.79 -2.95
CA LEU A 137 16.72 1.53 -4.26
C LEU A 137 16.31 0.18 -4.84
N GLU A 138 15.21 -0.42 -4.38
CA GLU A 138 14.61 -1.63 -4.95
C GLU A 138 13.18 -1.33 -5.43
N ALA A 139 12.17 -1.71 -4.64
CA ALA A 139 10.77 -1.62 -5.00
C ALA A 139 10.01 -0.54 -4.21
N TRP A 140 10.68 0.55 -3.81
CA TRP A 140 10.01 1.71 -3.22
C TRP A 140 9.59 2.76 -4.26
N ARG A 141 8.74 3.70 -3.84
CA ARG A 141 8.05 4.64 -4.72
C ARG A 141 8.45 6.10 -4.45
N PRO A 142 8.58 6.95 -5.49
CA PRO A 142 8.74 6.62 -6.91
C PRO A 142 10.19 6.19 -7.14
N GLY A 143 10.43 4.96 -7.59
CA GLY A 143 11.78 4.42 -7.67
C GLY A 143 12.75 5.28 -8.50
N VAL A 144 12.29 5.89 -9.60
CA VAL A 144 13.14 6.76 -10.44
C VAL A 144 13.56 8.04 -9.71
N TYR A 145 12.67 8.62 -8.91
CA TYR A 145 12.98 9.78 -8.08
C TYR A 145 14.08 9.43 -7.09
N PHE A 146 13.96 8.30 -6.39
CA PHE A 146 14.95 7.87 -5.41
C PHE A 146 16.31 7.52 -6.01
N LEU A 147 16.35 6.91 -7.19
CA LEU A 147 17.61 6.68 -7.91
C LEU A 147 18.34 8.01 -8.19
N ARG A 148 17.60 9.05 -8.59
CA ARG A 148 18.14 10.41 -8.81
C ARG A 148 18.57 11.07 -7.50
N ILE A 149 17.69 11.06 -6.50
CA ILE A 149 17.95 11.64 -5.18
C ILE A 149 19.14 11.00 -4.51
N TYR A 150 19.34 9.69 -4.66
CA TYR A 150 20.54 9.02 -4.18
C TYR A 150 21.81 9.64 -4.81
N GLY A 151 21.83 9.86 -6.13
CA GLY A 151 22.92 10.55 -6.80
C GLY A 151 23.17 11.95 -6.24
N HIS A 152 22.10 12.71 -6.02
CA HIS A 152 22.14 14.05 -5.41
C HIS A 152 22.71 14.04 -3.99
N LEU A 153 22.18 13.19 -3.12
CA LEU A 153 22.63 13.02 -1.72
C LEU A 153 24.10 12.61 -1.61
N ARG A 154 24.62 11.86 -2.59
CA ARG A 154 26.00 11.37 -2.62
C ARG A 154 27.00 12.34 -3.24
N ARG A 155 26.61 13.02 -4.34
CA ARG A 155 27.55 13.78 -5.19
C ARG A 155 27.01 15.12 -5.69
N GLY A 156 25.71 15.39 -5.56
CA GLY A 156 25.06 16.60 -6.06
C GLY A 156 25.30 17.85 -5.21
N ARG A 157 25.89 17.70 -4.02
CA ARG A 157 26.17 18.79 -3.08
C ARG A 157 27.66 18.84 -2.75
N PRO A 158 28.45 19.72 -3.39
CA PRO A 158 29.88 19.85 -3.11
C PRO A 158 30.13 20.09 -1.61
N GLY A 159 31.03 19.30 -1.02
CA GLY A 159 31.37 19.38 0.41
C GLY A 159 30.34 18.75 1.36
N ILE A 160 29.16 18.33 0.88
CA ILE A 160 28.09 17.74 1.70
C ILE A 160 27.70 16.37 1.14
N ARG A 161 28.07 15.32 1.86
CA ARG A 161 27.65 13.95 1.54
C ARG A 161 26.70 13.44 2.61
N ALA A 162 25.43 13.25 2.27
CA ALA A 162 24.48 12.72 3.24
C ALA A 162 24.87 11.32 3.69
N LYS A 163 24.67 11.07 4.98
CA LYS A 163 24.83 9.76 5.59
C LYS A 163 23.50 9.02 5.55
N ILE A 164 23.52 7.80 5.04
CA ILE A 164 22.36 6.91 4.93
C ILE A 164 22.67 5.66 5.75
N VAL A 165 21.84 5.39 6.75
CA VAL A 165 21.86 4.15 7.53
C VAL A 165 20.64 3.33 7.15
N GLN A 166 20.88 2.13 6.62
CA GLN A 166 19.82 1.18 6.29
C GLN A 166 19.69 0.16 7.42
N ILE A 167 18.55 0.17 8.10
CA ILE A 167 18.19 -0.78 9.15
C ILE A 167 17.28 -1.82 8.51
N ASP A 168 17.76 -3.04 8.31
CA ASP A 168 17.07 -4.03 7.48
C ASP A 168 17.43 -5.45 7.91
N THR A 169 16.48 -6.38 7.84
CA THR A 169 16.72 -7.81 8.10
C THR A 169 17.62 -8.43 7.02
N ARG A 170 17.59 -7.86 5.82
CA ARG A 170 18.33 -8.32 4.66
C ARG A 170 19.33 -7.25 4.23
N PHE A 171 20.53 -7.66 3.80
CA PHE A 171 21.45 -6.80 3.07
C PHE A 171 20.91 -6.56 1.65
N SER A 172 19.90 -5.69 1.56
CA SER A 172 19.19 -5.29 0.35
C SER A 172 20.06 -4.42 -0.58
N VAL A 173 19.59 -4.13 -1.81
CA VAL A 173 20.30 -3.17 -2.69
C VAL A 173 20.40 -1.79 -2.03
N SER A 174 19.40 -1.38 -1.24
CA SER A 174 19.47 -0.17 -0.43
C SER A 174 20.61 -0.24 0.60
N ALA A 175 20.70 -1.35 1.35
CA ALA A 175 21.76 -1.56 2.33
C ALA A 175 23.16 -1.58 1.68
N ALA A 176 23.31 -2.22 0.52
CA ALA A 176 24.56 -2.28 -0.23
C ALA A 176 25.04 -0.91 -0.76
N LYS A 177 24.15 0.09 -0.77
CA LYS A 177 24.44 1.47 -1.21
C LYS A 177 24.39 2.49 -0.08
N ALA A 178 23.99 2.09 1.12
CA ALA A 178 24.04 2.87 2.35
C ALA A 178 25.49 3.03 2.84
N ASP A 179 25.71 3.92 3.81
CA ASP A 179 27.00 4.00 4.52
C ASP A 179 27.14 2.90 5.56
N GLU A 180 26.01 2.45 6.08
CA GLU A 180 25.96 1.39 7.06
C GLU A 180 24.68 0.58 6.91
N TRP A 181 24.82 -0.73 7.06
CA TRP A 181 23.72 -1.64 7.28
C TRP A 181 23.66 -2.04 8.76
N VAL A 182 22.47 -1.94 9.35
CA VAL A 182 22.16 -2.43 10.69
C VAL A 182 21.23 -3.62 10.54
N ALA A 183 21.78 -4.81 10.71
CA ALA A 183 21.01 -6.05 10.73
C ALA A 183 20.11 -6.06 11.97
N ILE A 184 18.80 -6.03 11.76
CA ILE A 184 17.80 -6.04 12.82
C ILE A 184 16.97 -7.33 12.76
N LYS A 185 16.47 -7.79 13.91
CA LYS A 185 15.48 -8.88 13.94
C LYS A 185 14.16 -8.44 13.29
N PRO A 186 13.51 -9.31 12.49
CA PRO A 186 12.22 -9.04 11.86
C PRO A 186 11.16 -8.47 12.81
N GLY A 187 10.58 -7.32 12.47
CA GLY A 187 9.42 -6.73 13.17
C GLY A 187 9.75 -6.02 14.49
N THR A 188 11.04 -5.73 14.73
CA THR A 188 11.52 -5.06 15.95
C THR A 188 11.97 -3.61 15.72
N GLU A 189 11.66 -3.04 14.56
CA GLU A 189 12.08 -1.69 14.15
C GLU A 189 11.54 -0.60 15.08
N GLY A 190 10.28 -0.72 15.52
CA GLY A 190 9.69 0.22 16.48
C GLY A 190 10.43 0.23 17.81
N ALA A 191 10.88 -0.93 18.32
CA ALA A 191 11.69 -1.00 19.53
C ALA A 191 13.03 -0.27 19.36
N LEU A 192 13.70 -0.44 18.22
CA LEU A 192 14.94 0.29 17.92
C LEU A 192 14.70 1.80 17.86
N ALA A 193 13.62 2.25 17.21
CA ALA A 193 13.25 3.65 17.16
C ALA A 193 13.00 4.22 18.57
N LEU A 194 12.32 3.48 19.45
CA LEU A 194 12.10 3.89 20.84
C LEU A 194 13.39 3.89 21.67
N GLY A 195 14.33 2.98 21.40
CA GLY A 195 15.67 3.02 22.01
C GLY A 195 16.51 4.21 21.56
N ILE A 196 16.40 4.61 20.29
CA ILE A 196 16.98 5.85 19.79
C ILE A 196 16.33 7.05 20.48
N ALA A 197 15.00 7.08 20.57
CA ALA A 197 14.25 8.11 21.27
C ALA A 197 14.68 8.22 22.75
N HIS A 198 14.86 7.10 23.44
CA HIS A 198 15.34 7.07 24.81
C HIS A 198 16.67 7.83 24.97
N VAL A 199 17.64 7.60 24.08
CA VAL A 199 18.93 8.30 24.14
C VAL A 199 18.76 9.79 23.85
N LEU A 200 17.94 10.15 22.86
CA LEU A 200 17.63 11.56 22.56
C LEU A 200 17.03 12.29 23.77
N LEU A 201 16.12 11.63 24.50
CA LEU A 201 15.45 12.20 25.66
C LEU A 201 16.37 12.28 26.87
N ARG A 202 17.10 11.21 27.18
CA ARG A 202 18.02 11.14 28.33
C ARG A 202 19.16 12.14 28.20
N GLU A 203 19.68 12.34 26.99
CA GLU A 203 20.77 13.30 26.71
C GLU A 203 20.26 14.69 26.31
N GLU A 204 18.94 14.92 26.35
CA GLU A 204 18.28 16.17 25.98
C GLU A 204 18.66 16.70 24.58
N LEU A 205 18.87 15.79 23.63
CA LEU A 205 19.27 16.10 22.24
C LEU A 205 18.08 16.37 21.30
N TYR A 206 16.84 16.30 21.81
CA TYR A 206 15.63 16.60 21.05
C TYR A 206 15.42 18.11 20.90
N ASP A 207 14.65 18.52 19.89
CA ASP A 207 14.26 19.90 19.62
C ASP A 207 13.18 20.34 20.62
N LYS A 208 13.64 20.90 21.76
CA LYS A 208 12.77 21.36 22.84
C LYS A 208 11.75 22.40 22.36
N ALA A 209 12.18 23.34 21.51
CA ALA A 209 11.30 24.40 21.00
C ALA A 209 10.17 23.84 20.13
N PHE A 210 10.48 22.87 19.25
CA PHE A 210 9.45 22.20 18.47
C PHE A 210 8.50 21.41 19.36
N VAL A 211 9.03 20.63 20.30
CA VAL A 211 8.23 19.78 21.19
C VAL A 211 7.26 20.61 22.04
N GLU A 212 7.74 21.66 22.69
CA GLU A 212 6.92 22.53 23.54
C GLU A 212 5.81 23.24 22.75
N ALA A 213 6.14 23.77 21.57
CA ALA A 213 5.21 24.57 20.77
C ALA A 213 4.19 23.71 20.00
N HIS A 214 4.62 22.57 19.45
CA HIS A 214 3.89 21.87 18.39
C HIS A 214 3.48 20.44 18.71
N THR A 215 3.66 19.96 19.96
CA THR A 215 3.29 18.58 20.32
C THR A 215 2.30 18.48 21.49
N PHE A 216 1.58 17.37 21.55
CA PHE A 216 0.69 16.97 22.65
C PHE A 216 1.02 15.55 23.13
N GLY A 217 0.86 15.28 24.42
CA GLY A 217 1.13 13.98 25.04
C GLY A 217 2.62 13.64 25.21
N PHE A 218 3.51 14.63 25.12
CA PHE A 218 4.95 14.43 25.32
C PHE A 218 5.31 14.26 26.81
N GLU A 219 4.91 15.22 27.65
CA GLU A 219 4.99 15.15 29.11
C GLU A 219 3.71 14.51 29.69
N ASP A 220 3.78 14.07 30.94
CA ASP A 220 2.61 13.61 31.69
C ASP A 220 1.58 14.75 31.82
N TRP A 221 0.29 14.41 31.80
CA TRP A 221 -0.79 15.40 31.83
C TRP A 221 -2.01 14.88 32.59
N SER A 222 -2.91 15.79 32.96
CA SER A 222 -4.20 15.46 33.56
C SER A 222 -5.34 15.89 32.64
N ASP A 223 -6.33 15.02 32.46
CA ASP A 223 -7.54 15.36 31.71
C ASP A 223 -8.53 16.19 32.54
N GLU A 224 -9.57 16.70 31.89
CA GLU A 224 -10.61 17.53 32.51
C GLU A 224 -11.39 16.80 33.62
N ASN A 225 -11.36 15.46 33.62
CA ASN A 225 -12.00 14.60 34.60
C ASN A 225 -11.06 14.26 35.78
N GLY A 226 -9.84 14.80 35.81
CA GLY A 226 -8.84 14.53 36.83
C GLY A 226 -8.07 13.22 36.64
N GLY A 227 -8.24 12.53 35.51
CA GLY A 227 -7.45 11.36 35.13
C GLY A 227 -6.01 11.75 34.83
N SER A 228 -5.04 10.99 35.37
CA SER A 228 -3.62 11.21 35.10
C SER A 228 -3.15 10.29 33.98
N HIS A 229 -2.52 10.88 32.95
CA HIS A 229 -2.02 10.19 31.78
C HIS A 229 -0.50 10.31 31.70
N VAL A 230 0.15 9.16 31.49
CA VAL A 230 1.59 9.09 31.25
C VAL A 230 1.91 9.68 29.88
N GLY A 231 2.92 10.54 29.82
CA GLY A 231 3.45 11.11 28.59
C GLY A 231 4.45 10.18 27.90
N PHE A 232 4.67 10.43 26.61
CA PHE A 232 5.63 9.70 25.80
C PHE A 232 7.04 9.66 26.40
N LYS A 233 7.51 10.79 26.95
CA LYS A 233 8.85 10.88 27.55
C LYS A 233 9.01 9.93 28.73
N THR A 234 8.04 9.92 29.65
CA THR A 234 8.03 9.06 30.82
C THR A 234 7.99 7.58 30.42
N LEU A 235 7.09 7.23 29.49
CA LEU A 235 7.00 5.87 28.95
C LEU A 235 8.34 5.42 28.34
N VAL A 236 8.96 6.26 27.51
CA VAL A 236 10.18 5.88 26.80
C VAL A 236 11.39 5.75 27.72
N LEU A 237 11.55 6.67 28.67
CA LEU A 237 12.64 6.61 29.65
C LEU A 237 12.51 5.39 30.58
N ARG A 238 11.28 5.02 30.94
CA ARG A 238 11.00 3.85 31.78
C ARG A 238 11.21 2.53 31.04
N ASP A 239 10.65 2.40 29.84
CA ASP A 239 10.44 1.08 29.24
C ASP A 239 11.45 0.70 28.16
N TYR A 240 12.16 1.66 27.55
CA TYR A 240 13.08 1.40 26.44
C TYR A 240 14.54 1.81 26.70
N PRO A 241 15.14 1.47 27.86
CA PRO A 241 16.58 1.65 28.04
C PRO A 241 17.35 0.84 26.99
N PRO A 242 18.50 1.34 26.47
CA PRO A 242 19.23 0.70 25.37
C PRO A 242 19.55 -0.78 25.61
N GLU A 243 19.84 -1.19 26.84
CA GLU A 243 20.15 -2.59 27.19
C GLU A 243 18.97 -3.52 26.89
N ARG A 244 17.75 -3.09 27.22
CA ARG A 244 16.52 -3.85 26.93
C ARG A 244 16.24 -3.89 25.44
N VAL A 245 16.37 -2.74 24.76
CA VAL A 245 16.16 -2.65 23.31
C VAL A 245 17.16 -3.52 22.55
N SER A 246 18.40 -3.62 23.02
CA SER A 246 19.43 -4.48 22.44
C SER A 246 19.02 -5.97 22.49
N GLN A 247 18.42 -6.42 23.59
CA GLN A 247 17.91 -7.79 23.70
C GLN A 247 16.77 -8.07 22.71
N ILE A 248 15.83 -7.13 22.59
CA ILE A 248 14.68 -7.22 21.68
C ILE A 248 15.16 -7.29 20.22
N THR A 249 16.01 -6.34 19.82
CA THR A 249 16.35 -6.06 18.42
C THR A 249 17.57 -6.83 17.91
N GLY A 250 18.47 -7.21 18.81
CA GLY A 250 19.81 -7.71 18.47
C GLY A 250 20.81 -6.61 18.11
N VAL A 251 20.42 -5.33 18.14
CA VAL A 251 21.30 -4.20 17.80
C VAL A 251 22.14 -3.80 19.04
N PRO A 252 23.48 -3.72 18.93
CA PRO A 252 24.34 -3.33 20.05
C PRO A 252 24.01 -1.95 20.64
N VAL A 253 24.18 -1.82 21.96
CA VAL A 253 23.88 -0.59 22.72
C VAL A 253 24.70 0.60 22.23
N ASP A 254 26.00 0.41 22.04
CA ASP A 254 26.93 1.44 21.55
C ASP A 254 26.50 1.96 20.17
N LYS A 255 26.05 1.05 19.30
CA LYS A 255 25.52 1.40 17.99
C LYS A 255 24.25 2.24 18.11
N MET A 256 23.29 1.87 18.96
CA MET A 256 22.07 2.65 19.17
C MET A 256 22.35 4.05 19.70
N VAL A 257 23.23 4.18 20.71
CA VAL A 257 23.63 5.47 21.28
C VAL A 257 24.27 6.36 20.22
N ARG A 258 25.18 5.81 19.40
CA ARG A 258 25.78 6.54 18.30
C ARG A 258 24.75 6.98 17.27
N LEU A 259 23.85 6.09 16.83
CA LEU A 259 22.81 6.44 15.85
C LEU A 259 21.93 7.59 16.35
N ALA A 260 21.54 7.59 17.64
CA ALA A 260 20.77 8.68 18.23
C ALA A 260 21.52 10.02 18.20
N ARG A 261 22.79 10.02 18.63
CA ARG A 261 23.63 11.23 18.61
C ARG A 261 23.85 11.74 17.19
N GLU A 262 24.14 10.86 16.24
CA GLU A 262 24.30 11.22 14.84
C GLU A 262 22.98 11.80 14.27
N PHE A 263 21.85 11.16 14.56
CA PHE A 263 20.53 11.60 14.12
C PHE A 263 20.16 13.01 14.65
N ALA A 264 20.51 13.31 15.90
CA ALA A 264 20.27 14.64 16.48
C ALA A 264 21.19 15.74 15.92
N THR A 265 22.44 15.39 15.58
CA THR A 265 23.49 16.36 15.26
C THR A 265 23.69 16.60 13.77
N HIS A 266 23.40 15.62 12.92
CA HIS A 266 23.58 15.71 11.45
C HIS A 266 22.31 16.23 10.77
N LYS A 267 21.80 17.37 11.24
CA LYS A 267 20.57 17.99 10.71
C LYS A 267 20.80 18.57 9.29
N PRO A 268 19.77 18.65 8.44
CA PRO A 268 18.43 18.06 8.62
C PRO A 268 18.47 16.53 8.57
N SER A 269 17.73 15.90 9.48
CA SER A 269 17.69 14.45 9.64
C SER A 269 16.27 13.90 9.52
N VAL A 270 16.15 12.74 8.89
CA VAL A 270 14.86 12.08 8.59
C VAL A 270 14.92 10.61 8.98
N ALA A 271 13.87 10.16 9.66
CA ALA A 271 13.57 8.75 9.87
C ALA A 271 12.37 8.34 9.00
N LEU A 272 12.46 7.20 8.33
CA LEU A 272 11.33 6.61 7.60
C LEU A 272 11.30 5.10 7.75
N GLY A 273 10.10 4.52 7.76
CA GLY A 273 9.90 3.09 7.99
C GLY A 273 9.01 2.38 6.99
N GLU A 274 8.60 3.05 5.91
CA GLU A 274 7.61 2.47 5.01
C GLU A 274 8.16 1.23 4.31
N ARG A 275 7.60 0.07 4.62
CA ARG A 275 8.10 -1.24 4.20
C ARG A 275 7.51 -1.79 2.91
N SER A 276 6.46 -1.17 2.37
CA SER A 276 5.77 -1.69 1.18
C SER A 276 5.41 -3.19 1.37
N PHE A 277 5.82 -4.09 0.48
CA PHE A 277 5.38 -5.49 0.40
C PHE A 277 5.72 -6.41 1.61
N ASN A 278 6.40 -5.95 2.66
CA ASN A 278 6.83 -6.80 3.79
C ASN A 278 6.48 -6.24 5.19
N GLY A 279 5.33 -5.58 5.33
CA GLY A 279 4.83 -5.09 6.62
C GLY A 279 4.58 -6.22 7.64
N PRO A 280 4.95 -6.04 8.93
CA PRO A 280 4.62 -6.95 10.03
C PRO A 280 3.20 -6.70 10.59
N THR A 281 2.78 -7.52 11.56
CA THR A 281 1.47 -7.38 12.25
C THR A 281 1.39 -6.23 13.26
N ASN A 282 2.50 -5.54 13.52
CA ASN A 282 2.65 -4.45 14.48
C ASN A 282 3.11 -3.15 13.79
N ASP A 283 2.80 -2.99 12.50
CA ASP A 283 3.32 -1.91 11.67
C ASP A 283 2.85 -0.53 12.12
N VAL A 284 1.58 -0.35 12.53
CA VAL A 284 1.07 0.95 13.03
C VAL A 284 1.98 1.51 14.13
N TYR A 285 2.28 0.71 15.16
CA TYR A 285 3.11 1.15 16.27
C TYR A 285 4.59 1.31 15.90
N ASN A 286 5.12 0.48 14.99
CA ASN A 286 6.45 0.71 14.43
C ASN A 286 6.52 2.06 13.72
N GLN A 287 5.54 2.39 12.89
CA GLN A 287 5.52 3.66 12.15
C GLN A 287 5.28 4.85 13.07
N MET A 288 4.45 4.72 14.12
CA MET A 288 4.31 5.76 15.15
C MET A 288 5.65 6.03 15.84
N ALA A 289 6.38 4.99 16.25
CA ALA A 289 7.68 5.12 16.90
C ALA A 289 8.76 5.72 15.99
N ILE A 290 8.80 5.29 14.72
CA ILE A 290 9.75 5.82 13.73
C ILE A 290 9.42 7.29 13.42
N HIS A 291 8.14 7.63 13.26
CA HIS A 291 7.73 8.99 12.96
C HIS A 291 7.89 9.94 14.16
N ALA A 292 7.76 9.43 15.40
CA ALA A 292 8.08 10.16 16.62
C ALA A 292 9.53 10.68 16.63
N LEU A 293 10.49 9.97 16.01
CA LEU A 293 11.86 10.47 15.86
C LEU A 293 11.91 11.78 15.05
N ASN A 294 11.11 11.91 13.99
CA ASN A 294 11.04 13.14 13.20
C ASN A 294 10.48 14.32 14.02
N ALA A 295 9.48 14.06 14.87
CA ALA A 295 8.96 15.06 15.80
C ALA A 295 10.04 15.46 16.82
N LEU A 296 10.76 14.50 17.40
CA LEU A 296 11.81 14.76 18.39
C LEU A 296 12.96 15.61 17.82
N VAL A 297 13.33 15.49 16.55
CA VAL A 297 14.39 16.34 15.97
C VAL A 297 13.85 17.61 15.29
N GLY A 298 12.53 17.83 15.32
CA GLY A 298 11.88 18.98 14.72
C GLY A 298 11.94 19.00 13.19
N SER A 299 11.94 17.83 12.53
CA SER A 299 12.03 17.72 11.06
C SER A 299 10.68 17.71 10.36
N ILE A 300 9.56 17.68 11.09
CA ILE A 300 8.21 17.71 10.48
C ILE A 300 7.91 19.11 9.93
N ASP A 301 7.61 19.20 8.65
CA ASP A 301 7.36 20.43 7.88
C ASP A 301 8.50 21.46 7.98
N ALA A 302 9.73 20.97 7.91
CA ALA A 302 10.97 21.76 7.83
C ALA A 302 11.81 21.42 6.58
N PRO A 303 12.68 22.34 6.13
CA PRO A 303 13.65 22.07 5.08
C PRO A 303 14.52 20.84 5.39
N GLY A 304 14.65 19.94 4.42
CA GLY A 304 15.37 18.68 4.59
C GLY A 304 14.65 17.62 5.41
N GLY A 305 13.39 17.87 5.79
CA GLY A 305 12.58 17.06 6.67
C GLY A 305 11.40 16.35 5.99
N VAL A 306 10.38 16.03 6.78
CA VAL A 306 9.13 15.38 6.34
C VAL A 306 8.13 16.45 5.93
N ILE A 307 7.50 16.36 4.76
CA ILE A 307 6.57 17.37 4.25
C ILE A 307 5.26 16.73 3.75
N PRO A 308 4.09 17.36 3.94
CA PRO A 308 2.85 16.90 3.33
C PRO A 308 2.94 16.89 1.80
N GLN A 309 2.19 15.99 1.18
CA GLN A 309 2.00 15.99 -0.26
C GLN A 309 0.91 16.98 -0.66
N LYS A 310 1.22 17.91 -1.56
CA LYS A 310 0.21 18.74 -2.23
C LYS A 310 -0.47 17.98 -3.37
N GLN A 311 -1.78 18.07 -3.49
CA GLN A 311 -2.56 17.45 -4.56
C GLN A 311 -2.79 18.41 -5.75
N PRO A 312 -2.91 17.90 -6.99
CA PRO A 312 -3.35 18.72 -8.12
C PRO A 312 -4.78 19.25 -7.89
N PRO A 313 -5.05 20.54 -8.19
CA PRO A 313 -6.35 21.15 -7.96
C PRO A 313 -7.35 20.76 -9.07
N PHE A 314 -7.72 19.49 -9.17
CA PHE A 314 -8.74 19.05 -10.12
C PHE A 314 -10.09 19.69 -9.80
N ALA A 315 -10.85 20.02 -10.85
CA ALA A 315 -12.25 20.38 -10.68
C ALA A 315 -13.05 19.15 -10.20
N PRO A 316 -14.07 19.34 -9.34
CA PRO A 316 -14.98 18.27 -9.01
C PRO A 316 -15.73 17.80 -10.26
N LEU A 317 -16.06 16.51 -10.29
CA LEU A 317 -16.98 16.00 -11.30
C LEU A 317 -18.41 16.50 -10.99
N PRO A 318 -19.30 16.64 -12.00
CA PRO A 318 -20.70 17.02 -11.82
C PRO A 318 -21.42 16.16 -10.77
N GLU A 319 -22.50 16.68 -10.20
CA GLU A 319 -23.29 15.96 -9.19
C GLU A 319 -23.81 14.60 -9.69
N ILE A 320 -24.09 13.71 -8.74
CA ILE A 320 -24.61 12.37 -8.99
C ILE A 320 -26.11 12.40 -8.72
N HIS A 321 -26.91 11.89 -9.65
CA HIS A 321 -28.34 11.76 -9.49
C HIS A 321 -28.63 10.40 -8.85
N LYS A 322 -29.19 10.40 -7.63
CA LYS A 322 -29.57 9.19 -6.89
C LYS A 322 -31.08 9.09 -6.81
N ASP A 323 -31.60 7.89 -7.09
CA ASP A 323 -32.96 7.51 -6.74
C ASP A 323 -32.99 6.77 -5.41
N GLU A 324 -34.20 6.42 -4.95
CA GLU A 324 -34.42 5.72 -3.70
C GLU A 324 -33.65 4.39 -3.61
N ILE A 325 -33.56 3.64 -4.73
CA ILE A 325 -32.79 2.39 -4.81
C ILE A 325 -31.31 2.66 -4.52
N ALA A 326 -30.76 3.72 -5.12
CA ALA A 326 -29.38 4.10 -4.89
C ALA A 326 -29.13 4.53 -3.43
N GLU A 327 -29.99 5.39 -2.89
CA GLU A 327 -29.89 5.90 -1.51
C GLU A 327 -29.98 4.78 -0.47
N GLN A 328 -30.96 3.89 -0.60
CA GLN A 328 -31.10 2.73 0.28
C GLN A 328 -29.88 1.81 0.15
N GLY A 329 -29.43 1.55 -1.07
CA GLY A 329 -28.29 0.69 -1.35
C GLY A 329 -26.97 1.19 -0.74
N VAL A 330 -26.62 2.47 -0.93
CA VAL A 330 -25.38 3.04 -0.36
C VAL A 330 -25.39 3.13 1.16
N SER A 331 -26.57 3.15 1.79
CA SER A 331 -26.70 3.13 3.25
C SER A 331 -26.47 1.75 3.87
N ARG A 332 -26.41 0.69 3.06
CA ARG A 332 -26.18 -0.68 3.54
C ARG A 332 -24.76 -0.81 4.10
N PRO A 333 -24.52 -1.69 5.09
CA PRO A 333 -23.18 -1.90 5.60
C PRO A 333 -22.25 -2.43 4.51
N ARG A 334 -20.98 -2.01 4.53
CA ARG A 334 -19.96 -2.48 3.58
C ARG A 334 -19.56 -3.93 3.87
N LEU A 335 -19.24 -4.69 2.82
CA LEU A 335 -18.69 -6.05 2.95
C LEU A 335 -17.33 -6.08 3.65
N THR A 336 -16.58 -4.97 3.64
CA THR A 336 -15.32 -4.84 4.38
C THR A 336 -15.51 -4.68 5.90
N GLY A 337 -16.76 -4.56 6.38
CA GLY A 337 -17.09 -4.37 7.80
C GLY A 337 -16.76 -2.98 8.34
N ARG A 338 -16.33 -2.05 7.48
CA ARG A 338 -15.93 -0.70 7.89
C ARG A 338 -17.13 0.24 7.98
N VAL A 339 -17.21 0.98 9.08
CA VAL A 339 -18.28 1.94 9.40
C VAL A 339 -17.65 3.34 9.36
N ASP A 340 -18.07 4.17 8.42
CA ASP A 340 -17.46 5.49 8.19
C ASP A 340 -18.16 6.58 9.03
N PRO A 341 -17.40 7.35 9.83
CA PRO A 341 -17.06 8.75 9.49
C PRO A 341 -15.55 9.07 9.49
N VAL A 342 -14.69 8.08 9.77
CA VAL A 342 -13.22 8.20 9.91
C VAL A 342 -12.47 7.57 8.71
N ASP A 343 -13.21 7.10 7.69
CA ASP A 343 -12.81 6.10 6.68
C ASP A 343 -12.96 6.54 5.19
N ARG A 344 -13.15 7.82 4.88
CA ARG A 344 -12.96 8.37 3.51
C ARG A 344 -11.63 9.13 3.34
N PRO A 345 -10.93 9.04 2.19
CA PRO A 345 -10.61 7.86 1.41
C PRO A 345 -9.27 7.31 1.93
N TYR A 346 -9.28 6.17 2.63
CA TYR A 346 -8.04 5.39 2.73
C TYR A 346 -7.70 4.83 1.35
N ASN A 347 -6.98 5.60 0.55
CA ASN A 347 -6.17 5.05 -0.54
C ASN A 347 -5.20 4.04 0.09
N GLY A 348 -5.47 2.73 0.06
CA GLY A 348 -4.49 1.74 0.53
C GLY A 348 -4.86 0.84 1.69
N SER A 349 -6.13 0.53 1.86
CA SER A 349 -6.58 -0.25 3.03
C SER A 349 -7.06 -1.65 2.67
N GLY A 350 -7.17 -1.98 1.37
CA GLY A 350 -7.45 -3.34 0.88
C GLY A 350 -8.77 -3.94 1.39
N PRO A 351 -9.02 -5.22 1.09
CA PRO A 351 -10.21 -5.92 1.58
C PRO A 351 -10.26 -6.02 3.12
N GLY A 352 -9.10 -5.98 3.79
CA GLY A 352 -9.00 -6.24 5.23
C GLY A 352 -9.36 -7.71 5.59
N PRO A 353 -9.31 -8.08 6.89
CA PRO A 353 -9.62 -9.45 7.33
C PRO A 353 -11.08 -9.84 7.14
N VAL A 354 -11.97 -8.85 7.19
CA VAL A 354 -13.42 -9.09 7.28
C VAL A 354 -14.05 -9.37 5.92
N PHE A 355 -13.51 -8.82 4.83
CA PHE A 355 -14.13 -8.92 3.50
C PHE A 355 -14.26 -10.36 2.98
N ILE A 356 -13.18 -11.14 3.08
CA ILE A 356 -13.20 -12.55 2.63
C ILE A 356 -14.11 -13.38 3.53
N GLU A 357 -14.09 -13.14 4.84
CA GLU A 357 -15.02 -13.80 5.77
C GLU A 357 -16.47 -13.51 5.45
N ASN A 358 -16.78 -12.26 5.13
CA ASN A 358 -18.12 -11.80 4.79
C ASN A 358 -18.62 -12.44 3.49
N ILE A 359 -17.78 -12.55 2.47
CA ILE A 359 -18.11 -13.28 1.23
C ILE A 359 -18.35 -14.76 1.54
N LEU A 360 -17.47 -15.40 2.33
CA LEU A 360 -17.59 -16.81 2.69
C LEU A 360 -18.85 -17.08 3.53
N LYS A 361 -19.25 -16.19 4.42
CA LYS A 361 -20.42 -16.36 5.28
C LYS A 361 -21.71 -15.87 4.64
N GLY A 362 -21.63 -15.05 3.58
CA GLY A 362 -22.78 -14.34 3.02
C GLY A 362 -23.31 -13.25 3.95
N THR A 363 -22.46 -12.69 4.80
CA THR A 363 -22.79 -11.65 5.78
C THR A 363 -22.14 -10.33 5.39
N PRO A 364 -22.76 -9.16 5.65
CA PRO A 364 -24.18 -8.98 6.01
C PRO A 364 -25.15 -9.39 4.89
N TYR A 365 -24.65 -9.68 3.69
CA TYR A 365 -25.42 -10.18 2.54
C TYR A 365 -24.49 -10.89 1.54
N PRO A 366 -25.00 -11.78 0.66
CA PRO A 366 -24.18 -12.44 -0.36
C PRO A 366 -23.86 -11.50 -1.52
N LEU A 367 -22.59 -11.40 -1.89
CA LEU A 367 -22.13 -10.63 -3.05
C LEU A 367 -22.56 -11.32 -4.35
N GLN A 368 -23.23 -10.59 -5.25
CA GLN A 368 -23.78 -11.12 -6.50
C GLN A 368 -22.88 -10.85 -7.71
N VAL A 369 -22.30 -9.65 -7.77
CA VAL A 369 -21.45 -9.22 -8.89
C VAL A 369 -20.17 -8.59 -8.35
N LEU A 370 -19.01 -9.00 -8.87
CA LEU A 370 -17.70 -8.44 -8.55
C LEU A 370 -16.97 -7.98 -9.81
N PHE A 371 -16.55 -6.72 -9.82
CA PHE A 371 -15.60 -6.21 -10.82
C PHE A 371 -14.19 -6.24 -10.26
N LEU A 372 -13.26 -6.80 -11.02
CA LEU A 372 -11.83 -6.81 -10.74
C LEU A 372 -11.14 -5.82 -11.69
N TYR A 373 -10.44 -4.83 -11.13
CA TYR A 373 -9.69 -3.84 -11.88
C TYR A 373 -8.25 -3.71 -11.38
N HIS A 374 -7.28 -4.18 -12.17
CA HIS A 374 -5.84 -4.17 -11.81
C HIS A 374 -5.52 -4.85 -10.47
N VAL A 375 -6.27 -5.91 -10.14
CA VAL A 375 -6.05 -6.75 -8.96
C VAL A 375 -5.99 -8.22 -9.36
N ASN A 376 -5.15 -9.00 -8.68
CA ASN A 376 -5.03 -10.43 -8.92
C ASN A 376 -5.00 -11.23 -7.59
N PRO A 377 -6.10 -11.22 -6.81
CA PRO A 377 -6.12 -11.80 -5.46
C PRO A 377 -5.84 -13.31 -5.38
N LEU A 378 -6.00 -14.05 -6.48
CA LEU A 378 -5.60 -15.46 -6.55
C LEU A 378 -4.08 -15.68 -6.67
N TYR A 379 -3.30 -14.61 -6.77
CA TYR A 379 -1.85 -14.63 -6.89
C TYR A 379 -1.16 -13.74 -5.86
N ASP A 380 -1.63 -12.50 -5.71
CA ASP A 380 -0.92 -11.44 -4.98
C ASP A 380 -1.24 -11.41 -3.47
N LYS A 381 -2.27 -12.14 -2.99
CA LYS A 381 -2.66 -12.18 -1.57
C LYS A 381 -2.14 -13.42 -0.83
N PRO A 382 -1.82 -13.30 0.47
CA PRO A 382 -1.53 -14.44 1.34
C PRO A 382 -2.66 -15.46 1.29
N ASN A 383 -2.32 -16.75 1.32
CA ASN A 383 -3.29 -17.85 1.30
C ASN A 383 -4.31 -17.75 0.13
N PRO A 384 -3.85 -17.78 -1.15
CA PRO A 384 -4.72 -17.63 -2.32
C PRO A 384 -5.82 -18.69 -2.42
N ALA A 385 -5.64 -19.85 -1.77
CA ALA A 385 -6.66 -20.89 -1.68
C ALA A 385 -7.94 -20.40 -0.97
N ARG A 386 -7.82 -19.56 0.07
CA ARG A 386 -9.00 -18.97 0.75
C ARG A 386 -9.72 -17.97 -0.15
N PHE A 387 -8.97 -17.13 -0.86
CA PHE A 387 -9.54 -16.21 -1.85
C PHE A 387 -10.29 -16.95 -2.95
N ARG A 388 -9.77 -18.10 -3.43
CA ARG A 388 -10.47 -18.96 -4.38
C ARG A 388 -11.83 -19.41 -3.85
N GLN A 389 -11.91 -19.92 -2.62
CA GLN A 389 -13.17 -20.34 -2.01
C GLN A 389 -14.19 -19.19 -1.92
N ALA A 390 -13.72 -17.98 -1.61
CA ALA A 390 -14.59 -16.80 -1.56
C ALA A 390 -15.10 -16.42 -2.96
N LEU A 391 -14.21 -16.35 -3.96
CA LEU A 391 -14.59 -16.03 -5.33
C LEU A 391 -15.57 -17.06 -5.92
N GLU A 392 -15.47 -18.34 -5.56
CA GLU A 392 -16.43 -19.40 -5.97
C GLU A 392 -17.87 -19.12 -5.55
N LYS A 393 -18.09 -18.37 -4.46
CA LYS A 393 -19.44 -18.02 -3.99
C LYS A 393 -20.10 -16.89 -4.78
N ILE A 394 -19.32 -16.11 -5.52
CA ILE A 394 -19.82 -14.94 -6.25
C ILE A 394 -20.36 -15.41 -7.61
N PRO A 395 -21.65 -15.23 -7.93
CA PRO A 395 -22.24 -15.69 -9.18
C PRO A 395 -21.63 -15.08 -10.45
N TRP A 396 -21.30 -13.79 -10.43
CA TRP A 396 -20.76 -13.07 -11.58
C TRP A 396 -19.48 -12.30 -11.23
N ILE A 397 -18.39 -12.66 -11.91
CA ILE A 397 -17.10 -11.96 -11.82
C ILE A 397 -16.74 -11.39 -13.19
N VAL A 398 -16.46 -10.10 -13.23
CA VAL A 398 -16.01 -9.38 -14.42
C VAL A 398 -14.58 -8.88 -14.21
N SER A 399 -13.67 -9.20 -15.13
CA SER A 399 -12.28 -8.77 -15.05
C SER A 399 -11.94 -7.76 -16.13
N PHE A 400 -11.45 -6.60 -15.72
CA PHE A 400 -10.79 -5.61 -16.57
C PHE A 400 -9.29 -5.91 -16.56
N SER A 401 -8.79 -6.61 -17.57
CA SER A 401 -7.38 -7.01 -17.62
C SER A 401 -6.81 -6.97 -19.04
N SER A 402 -5.52 -6.73 -19.16
CA SER A 402 -4.78 -6.83 -20.42
C SER A 402 -4.26 -8.26 -20.69
N PHE A 403 -4.22 -9.12 -19.67
CA PHE A 403 -3.64 -10.47 -19.72
C PHE A 403 -4.55 -11.51 -19.05
N MET A 404 -4.40 -12.78 -19.44
CA MET A 404 -5.12 -13.90 -18.81
C MET A 404 -4.43 -14.35 -17.51
N GLU A 405 -4.45 -13.49 -16.49
CA GLU A 405 -3.90 -13.73 -15.14
C GLU A 405 -4.80 -14.65 -14.30
N GLU A 406 -4.37 -15.04 -13.10
CA GLU A 406 -5.04 -16.08 -12.30
C GLU A 406 -6.49 -15.72 -11.97
N SER A 407 -6.72 -14.47 -11.56
CA SER A 407 -8.06 -13.98 -11.23
C SER A 407 -8.90 -13.70 -12.48
N ALA A 408 -8.28 -13.28 -13.59
CA ALA A 408 -8.96 -13.12 -14.88
C ALA A 408 -9.40 -14.48 -15.45
N ALA A 409 -8.56 -15.51 -15.34
CA ALA A 409 -8.87 -16.89 -15.73
C ALA A 409 -10.01 -17.51 -14.90
N PHE A 410 -10.33 -16.90 -13.75
CA PHE A 410 -11.42 -17.27 -12.87
C PHE A 410 -12.73 -16.51 -13.12
N ALA A 411 -12.69 -15.45 -13.93
CA ALA A 411 -13.84 -14.59 -14.22
C ALA A 411 -14.87 -15.24 -15.14
N ASP A 412 -16.08 -14.68 -15.19
CA ASP A 412 -17.16 -15.09 -16.10
C ASP A 412 -17.16 -14.27 -17.39
N LEU A 413 -16.74 -13.01 -17.30
CA LEU A 413 -16.57 -12.08 -18.40
C LEU A 413 -15.23 -11.35 -18.27
N ILE A 414 -14.48 -11.31 -19.36
CA ILE A 414 -13.23 -10.55 -19.46
C ILE A 414 -13.44 -9.40 -20.44
N LEU A 415 -13.12 -8.20 -19.99
CA LEU A 415 -13.19 -6.95 -20.74
C LEU A 415 -11.75 -6.44 -20.94
N PRO A 416 -11.14 -6.64 -22.13
CA PRO A 416 -9.73 -6.33 -22.35
C PRO A 416 -9.42 -4.85 -22.17
N ASP A 417 -8.56 -4.55 -21.20
CA ASP A 417 -8.02 -3.20 -20.95
C ASP A 417 -6.85 -2.92 -21.93
N PRO A 418 -6.89 -1.83 -22.71
CA PRO A 418 -5.74 -1.39 -23.49
C PRO A 418 -4.53 -1.09 -22.61
N THR A 419 -3.33 -1.32 -23.14
CA THR A 419 -2.12 -0.94 -22.42
C THR A 419 -2.01 0.58 -22.33
N PHE A 420 -1.14 1.04 -21.45
CA PHE A 420 -0.90 2.46 -21.24
C PHE A 420 -0.34 3.23 -22.45
N PHE A 421 0.01 2.57 -23.55
CA PHE A 421 0.39 3.24 -24.80
C PHE A 421 -0.81 3.54 -25.70
N GLU A 422 -1.98 2.97 -25.40
CA GLU A 422 -3.14 2.90 -26.30
C GLU A 422 -4.35 3.69 -25.77
N LYS A 423 -4.27 4.27 -24.57
CA LYS A 423 -5.43 4.88 -23.90
C LYS A 423 -5.13 6.23 -23.24
N TRP A 424 -6.16 7.06 -23.17
CA TRP A 424 -6.20 8.26 -22.35
C TRP A 424 -6.29 7.91 -20.86
N GLU A 425 -5.41 8.49 -20.05
CA GLU A 425 -5.47 8.34 -18.59
C GLU A 425 -4.70 9.46 -17.91
N ASP A 426 -5.17 9.89 -16.75
CA ASP A 426 -4.34 10.65 -15.82
C ASP A 426 -3.66 9.70 -14.83
N ASP A 427 -2.38 9.94 -14.56
CA ASP A 427 -1.69 9.31 -13.44
C ASP A 427 -1.31 10.40 -12.45
N PRO A 428 -2.25 10.79 -11.55
CA PRO A 428 -1.87 11.53 -10.37
C PRO A 428 -0.99 10.55 -9.57
N PRO A 429 0.28 10.87 -9.37
CA PRO A 429 1.30 9.99 -8.81
C PRO A 429 1.01 9.59 -7.36
N THR A 430 1.76 8.62 -6.84
CA THR A 430 1.69 8.37 -5.39
C THR A 430 2.32 9.55 -4.65
N PRO A 431 1.65 10.11 -3.63
CA PRO A 431 2.24 11.09 -2.73
C PRO A 431 3.66 10.71 -2.30
N SER A 432 4.64 11.59 -2.54
CA SER A 432 6.06 11.28 -2.31
C SER A 432 7.07 12.41 -2.51
N VAL A 433 6.74 13.48 -3.24
CA VAL A 433 7.70 14.57 -3.57
C VAL A 433 7.32 15.92 -2.94
N GLY A 434 6.13 16.04 -2.36
CA GLY A 434 5.72 17.18 -1.53
C GLY A 434 5.01 18.29 -2.30
N TYR A 435 5.12 18.29 -3.62
CA TYR A 435 4.51 19.29 -4.49
C TYR A 435 3.49 18.68 -5.45
N ALA A 436 2.54 19.49 -5.93
CA ALA A 436 1.46 18.99 -6.77
C ALA A 436 1.97 18.67 -8.18
N TYR A 437 1.67 17.49 -8.70
CA TYR A 437 1.97 17.14 -10.09
C TYR A 437 1.02 16.09 -10.64
N LEU A 438 0.91 16.08 -11.96
CA LEU A 438 0.05 15.20 -12.75
C LEU A 438 0.81 14.75 -14.00
N GLY A 439 0.87 13.44 -14.24
CA GLY A 439 1.20 12.89 -15.56
C GLY A 439 -0.05 12.68 -16.40
N LEU A 440 -0.05 13.14 -17.66
CA LEU A 440 -1.14 12.85 -18.59
C LEU A 440 -0.64 11.86 -19.64
N ARG A 441 -1.40 10.78 -19.82
CA ARG A 441 -1.15 9.74 -20.81
C ARG A 441 -2.12 9.92 -21.97
N GLN A 442 -1.56 9.96 -23.17
CA GLN A 442 -2.30 9.95 -24.43
C GLN A 442 -2.00 8.67 -25.21
N PRO A 443 -2.92 8.17 -26.06
CA PRO A 443 -2.61 7.11 -27.00
C PRO A 443 -1.47 7.54 -27.94
N VAL A 444 -0.33 6.87 -27.86
CA VAL A 444 0.83 7.10 -28.75
C VAL A 444 0.89 6.08 -29.88
N VAL A 445 0.08 5.04 -29.79
CA VAL A 445 -0.22 4.10 -30.87
C VAL A 445 -1.73 3.88 -30.92
N LYS A 446 -2.25 3.51 -32.09
CA LYS A 446 -3.63 3.01 -32.17
C LYS A 446 -3.71 1.69 -31.40
N PRO A 447 -4.84 1.40 -30.70
CA PRO A 447 -5.05 0.10 -30.08
C PRO A 447 -4.73 -1.04 -31.05
N LEU A 448 -3.85 -1.96 -30.65
CA LEU A 448 -3.44 -3.09 -31.49
C LEU A 448 -4.54 -4.14 -31.64
N TYR A 449 -5.44 -4.20 -30.66
CA TYR A 449 -6.51 -5.17 -30.59
C TYR A 449 -7.84 -4.49 -30.27
N ASP A 450 -8.91 -5.29 -30.22
CA ASP A 450 -10.28 -4.84 -29.90
C ASP A 450 -10.45 -4.67 -28.38
N THR A 451 -9.72 -3.70 -27.83
CA THR A 451 -9.69 -3.34 -26.41
C THR A 451 -10.35 -1.98 -26.19
N LEU A 452 -10.98 -1.76 -25.04
CA LEU A 452 -11.67 -0.51 -24.71
C LEU A 452 -11.26 0.01 -23.33
N ASN A 453 -11.11 1.33 -23.21
CA ASN A 453 -10.75 1.95 -21.93
C ASN A 453 -11.82 1.63 -20.87
N PRO A 454 -11.42 1.16 -19.66
CA PRO A 454 -12.34 0.89 -18.55
C PRO A 454 -13.29 2.04 -18.22
N GLY A 455 -12.85 3.29 -18.37
CA GLY A 455 -13.73 4.46 -18.20
C GLY A 455 -14.83 4.55 -19.26
N ASP A 456 -14.50 4.28 -20.53
CA ASP A 456 -15.49 4.20 -21.62
C ASP A 456 -16.46 3.03 -21.42
N VAL A 457 -15.97 1.90 -20.91
CA VAL A 457 -16.80 0.75 -20.55
C VAL A 457 -17.82 1.12 -19.48
N LEU A 458 -17.41 1.80 -18.40
CA LEU A 458 -18.32 2.24 -17.35
C LEU A 458 -19.39 3.22 -17.87
N ILE A 459 -19.01 4.17 -18.74
CA ILE A 459 -19.95 5.08 -19.41
C ILE A 459 -20.98 4.28 -20.22
N LYS A 460 -20.55 3.28 -21.00
CA LYS A 460 -21.44 2.43 -21.80
C LYS A 460 -22.38 1.59 -20.94
N ILE A 461 -21.89 1.00 -19.85
CA ILE A 461 -22.72 0.24 -18.90
C ILE A 461 -23.76 1.16 -18.25
N ALA A 462 -23.36 2.34 -17.77
CA ALA A 462 -24.27 3.31 -17.17
C ALA A 462 -25.39 3.72 -18.15
N LYS A 463 -25.04 4.01 -19.41
CA LYS A 463 -26.02 4.30 -20.46
C LYS A 463 -26.94 3.11 -20.76
N GLY A 464 -26.42 1.89 -20.74
CA GLY A 464 -27.21 0.67 -20.93
C GLY A 464 -28.19 0.39 -19.79
N LEU A 465 -27.86 0.79 -18.55
CA LEU A 465 -28.74 0.70 -17.39
C LEU A 465 -29.88 1.73 -17.41
N GLY A 466 -29.65 2.90 -18.03
CA GLY A 466 -30.65 3.97 -18.10
C GLY A 466 -30.91 4.68 -16.77
N GLY A 467 -32.00 5.45 -16.71
CA GLY A 467 -32.45 6.15 -15.51
C GLY A 467 -31.41 7.08 -14.87
N THR A 468 -31.48 7.20 -13.55
CA THR A 468 -30.58 8.04 -12.73
C THR A 468 -29.10 7.64 -12.85
N VAL A 469 -28.82 6.36 -13.13
CA VAL A 469 -27.46 5.87 -13.39
C VAL A 469 -26.92 6.49 -14.69
N ALA A 470 -27.71 6.48 -15.77
CA ALA A 470 -27.30 7.09 -17.04
C ALA A 470 -27.20 8.63 -16.94
N GLU A 471 -28.14 9.28 -16.25
CA GLU A 471 -28.12 10.73 -16.01
C GLU A 471 -26.87 11.17 -15.24
N SER A 472 -26.37 10.32 -14.36
CA SER A 472 -25.11 10.54 -13.65
C SER A 472 -23.88 10.46 -14.57
N PHE A 473 -23.98 10.04 -15.83
CA PHE A 473 -22.86 9.88 -16.76
C PHE A 473 -23.05 10.72 -18.02
N LEU A 474 -22.74 12.02 -17.91
CA LEU A 474 -22.96 13.04 -18.95
C LEU A 474 -22.03 12.92 -20.17
N TRP A 475 -20.99 12.11 -20.08
CA TRP A 475 -19.92 12.02 -21.07
C TRP A 475 -20.17 10.93 -22.10
N ASN A 476 -19.59 11.08 -23.29
CA ASN A 476 -19.55 10.03 -24.30
C ASN A 476 -18.28 9.19 -24.24
N HIS A 477 -17.18 9.84 -23.84
CA HIS A 477 -15.87 9.23 -23.78
C HIS A 477 -15.13 9.64 -22.51
N PHE A 478 -14.24 8.77 -22.03
CA PHE A 478 -13.45 9.01 -20.82
C PHE A 478 -12.55 10.25 -20.94
N GLU A 479 -12.10 10.60 -22.14
CA GLU A 479 -11.34 11.84 -22.40
C GLU A 479 -12.10 13.09 -21.95
N GLU A 480 -13.44 13.11 -22.09
CA GLU A 480 -14.26 14.24 -21.63
C GLU A 480 -14.33 14.33 -20.10
N VAL A 481 -14.24 13.18 -19.40
CA VAL A 481 -14.13 13.11 -17.93
C VAL A 481 -12.80 13.73 -17.48
N LEU A 482 -11.70 13.38 -18.16
CA LEU A 482 -10.38 13.98 -17.91
C LEU A 482 -10.42 15.49 -18.15
N ALA A 483 -10.96 15.93 -19.29
CA ALA A 483 -11.11 17.34 -19.60
C ALA A 483 -11.91 18.09 -18.52
N THR A 484 -12.95 17.48 -17.96
CA THR A 484 -13.72 18.06 -16.85
C THR A 484 -12.86 18.29 -15.62
N GLY A 485 -12.11 17.27 -15.16
CA GLY A 485 -11.22 17.42 -14.00
C GLY A 485 -10.08 18.41 -14.24
N LEU A 486 -9.52 18.44 -15.44
CA LEU A 486 -8.40 19.32 -15.82
C LEU A 486 -8.75 20.81 -15.81
N LYS A 487 -10.03 21.18 -15.89
CA LYS A 487 -10.46 22.59 -15.79
C LYS A 487 -10.01 23.25 -14.50
N GLY A 488 -10.05 22.54 -13.37
CA GLY A 488 -9.60 23.10 -12.10
C GLY A 488 -8.10 23.44 -12.08
N ILE A 489 -7.28 22.67 -12.81
CA ILE A 489 -5.84 22.96 -12.93
C ILE A 489 -5.63 24.23 -13.77
N PHE A 490 -6.38 24.38 -14.85
CA PHE A 490 -6.37 25.58 -15.67
C PHE A 490 -6.84 26.82 -14.88
N GLU A 491 -7.99 26.73 -14.21
CA GLU A 491 -8.61 27.80 -13.42
C GLU A 491 -7.74 28.23 -12.23
N ALA A 492 -6.93 27.33 -11.67
CA ALA A 492 -6.01 27.65 -10.59
C ALA A 492 -4.90 28.66 -10.99
N GLY A 493 -4.64 28.89 -12.28
CA GLY A 493 -3.74 29.94 -12.78
C GLY A 493 -2.27 29.81 -12.34
N ARG A 494 -1.83 28.60 -11.94
CA ARG A 494 -0.51 28.34 -11.35
C ARG A 494 0.16 27.08 -11.90
N GLY A 495 1.41 26.84 -11.48
CA GLY A 495 2.22 25.71 -11.91
C GLY A 495 2.93 25.94 -13.24
N SER A 496 3.40 24.83 -13.84
CA SER A 496 4.32 24.81 -14.98
C SER A 496 3.72 25.27 -16.31
N ILE A 497 2.39 25.36 -16.41
CA ILE A 497 1.68 25.76 -17.62
C ILE A 497 0.73 26.90 -17.27
N ARG A 498 0.82 27.97 -18.06
CA ARG A 498 -0.15 29.07 -18.09
C ARG A 498 -0.64 29.27 -19.53
N ALA A 499 -1.93 29.55 -19.67
CA ALA A 499 -2.62 29.75 -20.93
C ALA A 499 -3.81 30.68 -20.72
N GLU A 500 -4.27 31.34 -21.78
CA GLU A 500 -5.43 32.24 -21.70
C GLU A 500 -6.76 31.48 -21.91
N THR A 501 -6.70 30.38 -22.65
CA THR A 501 -7.87 29.52 -22.95
C THR A 501 -7.63 28.08 -22.51
N PHE A 502 -8.71 27.36 -22.22
CA PHE A 502 -8.61 25.96 -21.84
C PHE A 502 -8.05 25.08 -22.97
N GLN A 503 -8.39 25.38 -24.22
CA GLN A 503 -7.87 24.66 -25.39
C GLN A 503 -6.36 24.82 -25.53
N GLU A 504 -5.84 26.04 -25.33
CA GLU A 504 -4.40 26.29 -25.33
C GLU A 504 -3.71 25.58 -24.14
N PHE A 505 -4.34 25.58 -22.96
CA PHE A 505 -3.86 24.83 -21.80
C PHE A 505 -3.74 23.33 -22.10
N GLN A 506 -4.78 22.72 -22.66
CA GLN A 506 -4.78 21.29 -23.00
C GLN A 506 -3.67 20.96 -23.99
N LYS A 507 -3.48 21.79 -25.04
CA LYS A 507 -2.39 21.60 -26.00
C LYS A 507 -1.03 21.63 -25.31
N LYS A 508 -0.75 22.65 -24.49
CA LYS A 508 0.51 22.77 -23.74
C LYS A 508 0.72 21.62 -22.76
N LEU A 509 -0.36 21.15 -22.12
CA LEU A 509 -0.33 20.01 -21.21
C LEU A 509 0.08 18.73 -21.92
N LEU A 510 -0.47 18.49 -23.11
CA LEU A 510 -0.12 17.34 -23.95
C LEU A 510 1.32 17.41 -24.43
N GLU A 511 1.78 18.58 -24.89
CA GLU A 511 3.17 18.79 -25.32
C GLU A 511 4.17 18.56 -24.17
N ALA A 512 3.81 18.95 -22.95
CA ALA A 512 4.64 18.75 -21.75
C ALA A 512 4.54 17.33 -21.16
N GLY A 513 3.51 16.56 -21.53
CA GLY A 513 3.20 15.25 -20.96
C GLY A 513 2.64 15.29 -19.53
N GLY A 514 2.31 16.47 -19.00
CA GLY A 514 1.85 16.64 -17.63
C GLY A 514 1.99 18.07 -17.09
N TRP A 515 1.59 18.25 -15.84
CA TRP A 515 1.60 19.53 -15.12
C TRP A 515 2.26 19.37 -13.74
N TRP A 516 2.93 20.40 -13.25
CA TRP A 516 3.49 20.40 -11.90
C TRP A 516 3.58 21.82 -11.32
N ASP A 517 3.41 21.93 -10.02
CA ASP A 517 3.61 23.14 -9.25
C ASP A 517 4.53 22.85 -8.07
N THR A 518 5.82 23.15 -8.24
CA THR A 518 6.89 22.86 -7.27
C THR A 518 6.97 23.85 -6.12
N ALA A 519 6.09 24.86 -6.07
CA ALA A 519 6.10 25.83 -4.99
C ALA A 519 5.71 25.18 -3.65
N TYR A 520 6.60 25.27 -2.66
CA TYR A 520 6.38 24.75 -1.32
C TYR A 520 6.64 25.82 -0.26
N THR A 521 5.77 25.87 0.75
CA THR A 521 5.87 26.81 1.88
C THR A 521 5.95 25.97 3.15
N PHE A 522 7.06 26.08 3.86
CA PHE A 522 7.30 25.35 5.10
C PHE A 522 6.61 26.02 6.29
N GLY A 523 6.30 25.21 7.31
CA GLY A 523 5.71 25.66 8.57
C GLY A 523 4.18 25.81 8.54
N GLU A 524 3.52 25.64 7.40
CA GLU A 524 2.05 25.69 7.31
C GLU A 524 1.39 24.59 8.14
N LEU A 525 1.93 23.36 8.10
CA LEU A 525 1.40 22.26 8.90
C LEU A 525 1.63 22.50 10.40
N ARG A 526 2.75 23.14 10.76
CA ARG A 526 3.08 23.46 12.17
C ARG A 526 2.15 24.50 12.79
N LYS A 527 1.46 25.32 11.97
CA LYS A 527 0.47 26.27 12.47
C LYS A 527 -0.71 25.55 13.11
N ARG A 528 -1.15 24.45 12.49
CA ARG A 528 -2.22 23.59 13.00
C ARG A 528 -2.21 22.25 12.29
N PHE A 529 -1.93 21.18 13.04
CA PHE A 529 -2.11 19.82 12.57
C PHE A 529 -3.61 19.49 12.51
N PRO A 530 -4.07 18.65 11.56
CA PRO A 530 -5.46 18.18 11.49
C PRO A 530 -5.79 17.11 12.56
N THR A 531 -5.27 17.27 13.77
CA THR A 531 -5.51 16.44 14.95
C THR A 531 -6.48 17.13 15.91
N PRO A 532 -7.11 16.41 16.86
CA PRO A 532 -7.93 17.02 17.90
C PRO A 532 -7.22 18.13 18.68
N SER A 533 -5.96 17.93 19.05
CA SER A 533 -5.15 18.95 19.77
C SER A 533 -4.66 20.11 18.88
N GLY A 534 -4.77 20.00 17.55
CA GLY A 534 -4.13 20.92 16.62
C GLY A 534 -2.60 20.80 16.55
N LYS A 535 -2.03 19.79 17.22
CA LYS A 535 -0.59 19.55 17.38
C LYS A 535 -0.19 18.15 16.88
N PHE A 536 1.10 17.89 16.75
CA PHE A 536 1.58 16.51 16.61
C PHE A 536 1.29 15.75 17.91
N GLU A 537 0.56 14.66 17.81
CA GLU A 537 0.11 13.85 18.94
C GLU A 537 1.05 12.68 19.15
N PHE A 538 1.83 12.74 20.24
CA PHE A 538 2.40 11.51 20.79
C PHE A 538 1.31 10.68 21.45
N TYR A 539 0.40 11.29 22.21
CA TYR A 539 -0.81 10.63 22.71
C TYR A 539 -1.96 10.87 21.72
N SER A 540 -2.38 9.84 21.02
CA SER A 540 -3.41 9.93 19.99
C SER A 540 -4.81 10.05 20.58
N GLN A 541 -5.34 11.26 20.62
CA GLN A 541 -6.72 11.53 21.02
C GLN A 541 -7.70 10.97 19.97
N THR A 542 -7.28 10.97 18.70
CA THR A 542 -8.01 10.34 17.59
C THR A 542 -8.28 8.86 17.86
N LEU A 543 -7.25 8.09 18.25
CA LEU A 543 -7.42 6.67 18.55
C LEU A 543 -8.36 6.47 19.73
N LYS A 544 -8.17 7.21 20.83
CA LYS A 544 -9.01 7.12 22.02
C LYS A 544 -10.49 7.31 21.68
N LYS A 545 -10.81 8.42 21.01
CA LYS A 545 -12.17 8.74 20.60
C LYS A 545 -12.76 7.67 19.68
N SER A 546 -12.01 7.19 18.69
CA SER A 546 -12.49 6.13 17.79
C SER A 546 -12.76 4.80 18.49
N LEU A 547 -11.97 4.45 19.51
CA LEU A 547 -12.21 3.24 20.31
C LEU A 547 -13.48 3.39 21.17
N GLU A 548 -13.68 4.56 21.78
CA GLU A 548 -14.89 4.85 22.58
C GLU A 548 -16.16 4.80 21.71
N GLU A 549 -16.15 5.46 20.53
CA GLU A 549 -17.27 5.41 19.58
C GLU A 549 -17.54 3.98 19.06
N ALA A 550 -16.49 3.19 18.83
CA ALA A 550 -16.64 1.79 18.43
C ALA A 550 -17.20 0.92 19.57
N ALA A 551 -16.75 1.16 20.81
CA ALA A 551 -17.22 0.46 22.00
C ALA A 551 -18.71 0.70 22.24
N GLU A 552 -19.17 1.95 22.12
CA GLU A 552 -20.60 2.31 22.23
C GLU A 552 -21.44 1.56 21.21
N LYS A 553 -21.00 1.51 19.95
CA LYS A 553 -21.69 0.78 18.88
C LYS A 553 -21.74 -0.73 19.15
N VAL A 554 -20.63 -1.33 19.59
CA VAL A 554 -20.61 -2.75 19.94
C VAL A 554 -21.51 -3.05 21.13
N ALA A 555 -21.48 -2.19 22.16
CA ALA A 555 -22.32 -2.29 23.33
C ALA A 555 -23.82 -2.24 22.97
N GLU A 556 -24.21 -1.30 22.11
CA GLU A 556 -25.58 -1.18 21.59
C GLU A 556 -26.00 -2.43 20.81
N VAL A 557 -25.18 -2.87 19.85
CA VAL A 557 -25.52 -4.01 18.96
C VAL A 557 -25.57 -5.33 19.72
N TRP A 558 -24.68 -5.53 20.71
CA TRP A 558 -24.59 -6.78 21.47
C TRP A 558 -25.43 -6.78 22.74
N GLY A 559 -26.02 -5.64 23.11
CA GLY A 559 -26.80 -5.50 24.35
C GLY A 559 -25.94 -5.69 25.61
N VAL A 560 -24.68 -5.26 25.57
CA VAL A 560 -23.72 -5.36 26.67
C VAL A 560 -23.35 -3.98 27.22
N PRO A 561 -22.81 -3.87 28.46
CA PRO A 561 -22.33 -2.59 28.97
C PRO A 561 -21.18 -2.01 28.12
N PRO A 562 -21.02 -0.68 28.05
CA PRO A 562 -19.92 -0.03 27.32
C PRO A 562 -18.52 -0.52 27.69
N GLU A 563 -18.27 -0.88 28.95
CA GLU A 563 -16.95 -1.40 29.35
C GLU A 563 -16.65 -2.75 28.68
N GLN A 564 -17.65 -3.62 28.57
CA GLN A 564 -17.53 -4.90 27.88
C GLN A 564 -17.40 -4.70 26.36
N GLY A 565 -18.14 -3.73 25.80
CA GLY A 565 -17.97 -3.33 24.40
C GLY A 565 -16.55 -2.87 24.09
N LEU A 566 -15.95 -2.07 24.99
CA LEU A 566 -14.57 -1.60 24.86
C LEU A 566 -13.55 -2.74 24.96
N GLU A 567 -13.74 -3.68 25.87
CA GLU A 567 -12.88 -4.87 25.99
C GLU A 567 -12.87 -5.69 24.69
N GLU A 568 -14.04 -5.92 24.10
CA GLU A 568 -14.18 -6.68 22.86
C GLU A 568 -13.58 -5.94 21.65
N VAL A 569 -13.78 -4.63 21.55
CA VAL A 569 -13.13 -3.80 20.51
C VAL A 569 -11.61 -3.83 20.67
N ARG A 570 -11.08 -3.64 21.89
CA ARG A 570 -9.64 -3.70 22.15
C ARG A 570 -9.06 -5.06 21.79
N LYS A 571 -9.73 -6.14 22.17
CA LYS A 571 -9.35 -7.51 21.81
C LYS A 571 -9.33 -7.72 20.29
N GLY A 572 -10.36 -7.26 19.58
CA GLY A 572 -10.43 -7.34 18.12
C GLY A 572 -9.33 -6.57 17.39
N LEU A 573 -8.82 -5.49 18.01
CA LEU A 573 -7.74 -4.66 17.46
C LEU A 573 -6.34 -5.05 17.97
N GLY A 574 -6.23 -6.12 18.79
CA GLY A 574 -4.96 -6.55 19.36
C GLY A 574 -4.41 -5.64 20.46
N LEU A 575 -5.29 -4.91 21.15
CA LEU A 575 -5.00 -3.95 22.21
C LEU A 575 -5.47 -4.43 23.60
N ALA A 576 -5.83 -5.70 23.76
CA ALA A 576 -6.36 -6.23 25.01
C ALA A 576 -5.39 -6.07 26.20
N ASP A 577 -4.10 -6.28 25.94
CA ASP A 577 -3.05 -6.17 26.96
C ASP A 577 -2.48 -4.75 27.09
N SER A 578 -3.08 -3.77 26.40
CA SER A 578 -2.62 -2.38 26.40
C SER A 578 -3.52 -1.51 27.28
N GLY A 579 -2.89 -0.81 28.23
CA GLY A 579 -3.51 0.26 29.00
C GLY A 579 -3.52 1.58 28.23
N GLU A 580 -3.27 2.68 28.94
CA GLU A 580 -3.16 4.03 28.36
C GLU A 580 -1.99 4.15 27.36
N GLU A 581 -0.99 3.28 27.44
CA GLU A 581 0.09 3.20 26.47
C GLU A 581 -0.38 2.85 25.05
N ALA A 582 -1.59 2.28 24.89
CA ALA A 582 -2.20 2.02 23.58
C ALA A 582 -2.25 3.28 22.70
N PHE A 583 -2.35 4.45 23.33
CA PHE A 583 -2.48 5.74 22.66
C PHE A 583 -1.11 6.40 22.36
N LEU A 584 -0.02 5.82 22.85
CA LEU A 584 1.35 6.31 22.66
C LEU A 584 2.13 5.40 21.69
N PRO A 585 3.17 5.91 21.00
CA PRO A 585 4.12 5.05 20.33
C PRO A 585 4.82 4.14 21.35
N HIS A 586 4.55 2.84 21.24
CA HIS A 586 5.13 1.80 22.09
C HIS A 586 5.46 0.56 21.25
N TYR A 587 6.24 -0.37 21.79
CA TYR A 587 6.59 -1.60 21.09
C TYR A 587 5.59 -2.70 21.44
N GLN A 588 4.94 -3.24 20.41
CA GLN A 588 4.22 -4.51 20.48
C GLN A 588 5.05 -5.60 19.82
N PRO A 589 5.25 -6.78 20.43
CA PRO A 589 5.87 -7.90 19.75
C PRO A 589 5.10 -8.29 18.47
N PRO A 590 5.78 -8.53 17.33
CA PRO A 590 5.11 -9.03 16.14
C PRO A 590 4.56 -10.44 16.38
N ARG A 591 3.38 -10.71 15.84
CA ARG A 591 2.76 -12.03 15.86
C ARG A 591 3.25 -12.85 14.68
N PHE A 592 3.41 -14.15 14.92
CA PHE A 592 3.77 -15.10 13.88
C PHE A 592 2.87 -16.32 13.92
N VAL A 593 2.39 -16.75 12.75
CA VAL A 593 1.64 -18.00 12.55
C VAL A 593 2.62 -19.15 12.36
N GLY A 594 2.38 -20.25 13.09
CA GLY A 594 3.18 -21.47 13.10
C GLY A 594 3.96 -21.65 14.40
N GLU A 595 3.88 -22.83 15.01
CA GLU A 595 4.59 -23.11 16.27
C GLU A 595 6.10 -23.10 16.08
N ALA A 596 6.84 -22.34 16.91
CA ALA A 596 8.28 -22.14 16.75
C ALA A 596 9.10 -23.44 16.84
N ALA A 597 8.58 -24.45 17.56
CA ALA A 597 9.20 -25.76 17.66
C ALA A 597 9.14 -26.56 16.33
N GLU A 598 8.08 -26.36 15.55
CA GLU A 598 7.88 -27.03 14.27
C GLU A 598 8.41 -26.19 13.08
N TYR A 599 8.24 -24.87 13.16
CA TYR A 599 8.61 -23.89 12.16
C TYR A 599 9.61 -22.88 12.76
N PRO A 600 10.90 -23.24 12.84
CA PRO A 600 11.86 -22.47 13.62
C PRO A 600 12.34 -21.17 12.96
N LEU A 601 12.08 -20.98 11.67
CA LEU A 601 12.60 -19.84 10.91
C LEU A 601 11.51 -18.81 10.61
N TYR A 602 11.88 -17.54 10.55
CA TYR A 602 10.98 -16.46 10.11
C TYR A 602 11.01 -16.33 8.57
N LEU A 603 9.85 -16.19 7.95
CA LEU A 603 9.73 -15.89 6.53
C LEU A 603 9.74 -14.37 6.31
N ASN A 604 10.66 -13.88 5.47
CA ASN A 604 10.72 -12.49 5.05
C ASN A 604 10.60 -12.39 3.51
N PRO A 605 9.38 -12.20 2.97
CA PRO A 605 9.23 -11.95 1.55
C PRO A 605 9.74 -10.53 1.21
N TYR A 606 10.30 -10.34 0.01
CA TYR A 606 10.70 -9.02 -0.48
C TYR A 606 10.42 -8.87 -1.97
N LYS A 607 10.38 -7.63 -2.46
CA LYS A 607 10.05 -7.33 -3.86
C LYS A 607 11.27 -6.79 -4.61
N PRO A 608 11.77 -7.49 -5.65
CA PRO A 608 12.84 -6.98 -6.49
C PRO A 608 12.41 -5.77 -7.33
N MET A 609 13.37 -4.92 -7.74
CA MET A 609 13.12 -3.72 -8.55
C MET A 609 12.39 -4.03 -9.88
N THR A 610 12.58 -5.23 -10.42
CA THR A 610 12.04 -5.67 -11.70
C THR A 610 10.55 -5.97 -11.66
N GLN A 611 9.92 -6.01 -10.49
CA GLN A 611 8.50 -6.32 -10.36
C GLN A 611 7.70 -5.03 -10.15
N ALA A 612 6.76 -4.74 -11.05
CA ALA A 612 5.71 -3.75 -10.85
C ALA A 612 4.45 -4.47 -10.38
N ASP A 613 4.32 -4.60 -9.07
CA ASP A 613 3.26 -5.40 -8.46
C ASP A 613 3.41 -6.85 -8.94
N GLU A 614 2.37 -7.48 -9.49
CA GLU A 614 2.39 -8.80 -10.13
C GLU A 614 2.94 -8.78 -11.56
N MET A 615 3.17 -7.58 -12.13
CA MET A 615 3.60 -7.40 -13.51
C MET A 615 5.13 -7.40 -13.61
N GLY A 616 5.67 -8.43 -14.24
CA GLY A 616 7.09 -8.55 -14.56
C GLY A 616 7.50 -9.95 -14.98
N ALA A 617 6.78 -10.97 -14.49
CA ALA A 617 7.01 -12.37 -14.85
C ALA A 617 6.86 -12.65 -16.35
N ASN A 618 5.93 -11.95 -17.02
CA ASN A 618 5.66 -12.11 -18.45
C ASN A 618 6.48 -11.16 -19.35
N GLN A 619 7.59 -10.61 -18.85
CA GLN A 619 8.49 -9.70 -19.57
C GLN A 619 9.92 -10.25 -19.56
N PRO A 620 10.37 -10.94 -20.63
CA PRO A 620 11.68 -11.58 -20.67
C PRO A 620 12.86 -10.69 -20.27
N TRP A 621 12.85 -9.40 -20.60
CA TRP A 621 13.95 -8.50 -20.23
C TRP A 621 14.06 -8.30 -18.73
N LEU A 622 12.93 -8.24 -18.01
CA LEU A 622 12.91 -8.13 -16.55
C LEU A 622 13.31 -9.44 -15.88
N MET A 623 12.97 -10.55 -16.52
CA MET A 623 13.32 -11.90 -16.07
C MET A 623 14.82 -12.21 -16.15
N GLU A 624 15.50 -11.66 -17.17
CA GLU A 624 16.97 -11.73 -17.31
C GLU A 624 17.73 -10.96 -16.22
N ILE A 625 17.08 -10.02 -15.53
CA ILE A 625 17.70 -9.20 -14.48
C ILE A 625 17.02 -9.34 -13.11
N TYR A 626 16.18 -10.37 -12.93
CA TYR A 626 15.31 -10.54 -11.77
C TYR A 626 16.07 -10.55 -10.42
N GLY A 627 17.13 -11.35 -10.33
CA GLY A 627 17.97 -11.49 -9.13
C GLY A 627 19.44 -11.20 -9.39
N THR A 628 19.75 -10.15 -10.15
CA THR A 628 21.13 -9.72 -10.43
C THR A 628 22.04 -9.66 -9.19
N PRO A 629 21.61 -9.14 -8.01
CA PRO A 629 22.48 -9.08 -6.83
C PRO A 629 22.96 -10.45 -6.31
N VAL A 630 22.23 -11.53 -6.63
CA VAL A 630 22.53 -12.89 -6.16
C VAL A 630 22.74 -13.88 -7.30
N ASN A 631 22.81 -13.40 -8.54
CA ASN A 631 22.95 -14.20 -9.76
C ASN A 631 21.86 -15.28 -9.89
N ALA A 632 20.61 -14.92 -9.60
CA ALA A 632 19.46 -15.80 -9.74
C ALA A 632 18.47 -15.19 -10.74
N PHE A 633 18.29 -15.86 -11.88
CA PHE A 633 17.42 -15.39 -12.95
C PHE A 633 16.40 -16.45 -13.27
N TRP A 634 15.30 -16.04 -13.88
CA TRP A 634 14.33 -16.98 -14.44
C TRP A 634 13.69 -17.97 -13.43
N ASN A 635 13.91 -17.80 -12.13
CA ASN A 635 13.42 -18.68 -11.07
C ASN A 635 13.37 -17.95 -9.73
N THR A 636 12.56 -18.46 -8.80
CA THR A 636 12.56 -18.03 -7.40
C THR A 636 13.71 -18.72 -6.67
N TRP A 637 14.25 -18.08 -5.64
CA TRP A 637 15.26 -18.65 -4.73
C TRP A 637 14.89 -18.35 -3.28
N VAL A 638 15.61 -18.95 -2.33
CA VAL A 638 15.50 -18.60 -0.92
C VAL A 638 16.87 -18.28 -0.34
N GLU A 639 17.03 -17.07 0.19
CA GLU A 639 18.26 -16.63 0.84
C GLU A 639 18.32 -17.19 2.26
N VAL A 640 19.40 -17.91 2.58
CA VAL A 640 19.63 -18.53 3.89
C VAL A 640 21.00 -18.13 4.41
N ASN A 641 21.08 -17.68 5.67
CA ASN A 641 22.34 -17.34 6.32
C ASN A 641 23.30 -18.55 6.34
N PRO A 642 24.62 -18.39 6.15
CA PRO A 642 25.59 -19.50 6.17
C PRO A 642 25.55 -20.35 7.44
N THR A 643 25.31 -19.74 8.62
CA THR A 643 25.20 -20.46 9.89
C THR A 643 23.94 -21.33 9.91
N THR A 644 22.80 -20.78 9.48
CA THR A 644 21.54 -21.53 9.34
C THR A 644 21.68 -22.65 8.31
N ALA A 645 22.28 -22.38 7.16
CA ALA A 645 22.52 -23.36 6.11
C ALA A 645 23.39 -24.52 6.60
N LYS A 646 24.47 -24.22 7.35
CA LYS A 646 25.32 -25.24 7.97
C LYS A 646 24.55 -26.09 8.99
N LYS A 647 23.74 -25.48 9.86
CA LYS A 647 22.89 -26.17 10.85
C LYS A 647 21.91 -27.14 10.17
N LEU A 648 21.37 -26.75 9.02
CA LEU A 648 20.38 -27.52 8.26
C LEU A 648 20.98 -28.39 7.15
N ASN A 649 22.31 -28.49 7.05
CA ASN A 649 23.03 -29.22 6.01
C ASN A 649 22.62 -28.83 4.57
N LEU A 650 22.36 -27.54 4.35
CA LEU A 650 21.98 -26.97 3.05
C LEU A 650 23.21 -26.38 2.34
N LYS A 651 23.27 -26.56 1.02
CA LYS A 651 24.27 -25.97 0.13
C LYS A 651 23.61 -25.03 -0.88
N ASP A 652 24.40 -24.14 -1.48
CA ASP A 652 23.93 -23.29 -2.57
C ASP A 652 23.35 -24.17 -3.71
N GLN A 653 22.25 -23.72 -4.30
CA GLN A 653 21.49 -24.40 -5.35
C GLN A 653 20.76 -25.70 -4.95
N ASP A 654 20.87 -26.17 -3.70
CA ASP A 654 20.12 -27.34 -3.23
C ASP A 654 18.61 -27.09 -3.48
N PRO A 655 17.90 -28.04 -4.12
CA PRO A 655 16.45 -27.98 -4.20
C PRO A 655 15.86 -28.21 -2.81
N VAL A 656 14.93 -27.35 -2.41
CA VAL A 656 14.35 -27.36 -1.06
C VAL A 656 12.85 -27.15 -1.08
N TRP A 657 12.19 -27.77 -0.10
CA TRP A 657 10.85 -27.41 0.31
C TRP A 657 10.94 -26.33 1.38
N ILE A 658 10.10 -25.31 1.25
CA ILE A 658 9.80 -24.35 2.31
C ILE A 658 8.34 -24.60 2.67
N GLU A 659 8.09 -24.88 3.93
CA GLU A 659 6.78 -25.28 4.44
C GLU A 659 6.41 -24.41 5.63
N SER A 660 5.16 -23.96 5.64
CA SER A 660 4.48 -23.31 6.75
C SER A 660 3.25 -24.13 7.16
N ALA A 661 2.52 -23.66 8.16
CA ALA A 661 1.25 -24.26 8.57
C ALA A 661 0.14 -24.21 7.49
N VAL A 662 0.28 -23.37 6.45
CA VAL A 662 -0.76 -23.18 5.42
C VAL A 662 -0.41 -23.80 4.06
N GLY A 663 0.86 -24.15 3.83
CA GLY A 663 1.27 -24.70 2.54
C GLY A 663 2.76 -24.99 2.44
N LYS A 664 3.18 -25.45 1.26
CA LYS A 664 4.60 -25.63 0.92
C LYS A 664 4.89 -25.29 -0.52
N ILE A 665 6.08 -24.77 -0.77
CA ILE A 665 6.61 -24.47 -2.10
C ILE A 665 7.99 -25.08 -2.30
N LYS A 666 8.34 -25.35 -3.56
CA LYS A 666 9.66 -25.84 -3.96
C LYS A 666 10.48 -24.73 -4.60
N THR A 667 11.71 -24.54 -4.14
CA THR A 667 12.64 -23.54 -4.68
C THR A 667 14.09 -24.01 -4.51
N ARG A 668 15.06 -23.12 -4.73
CA ARG A 668 16.50 -23.39 -4.55
C ARG A 668 17.12 -22.49 -3.50
N VAL A 669 18.03 -23.06 -2.72
CA VAL A 669 18.80 -22.31 -1.73
C VAL A 669 19.78 -21.36 -2.40
N LYS A 670 19.84 -20.15 -1.89
CA LYS A 670 20.94 -19.21 -2.05
C LYS A 670 21.60 -19.01 -0.68
N VAL A 671 22.82 -19.50 -0.49
CA VAL A 671 23.55 -19.23 0.76
C VAL A 671 24.05 -17.79 0.71
N TYR A 672 23.51 -16.94 1.59
CA TYR A 672 23.71 -15.50 1.54
C TYR A 672 24.08 -14.92 2.92
N PRO A 673 25.31 -14.43 3.12
CA PRO A 673 25.73 -13.81 4.38
C PRO A 673 24.91 -12.59 4.79
N GLY A 674 24.29 -11.92 3.81
CA GLY A 674 23.40 -10.77 4.03
C GLY A 674 22.01 -11.13 4.52
N ALA A 675 21.69 -12.40 4.73
CA ALA A 675 20.45 -12.81 5.41
C ALA A 675 20.67 -12.84 6.93
N ALA A 676 19.74 -12.29 7.71
CA ALA A 676 19.73 -12.47 9.16
C ALA A 676 19.69 -13.97 9.53
N PRO A 677 20.40 -14.40 10.60
CA PRO A 677 20.24 -15.75 11.15
C PRO A 677 18.77 -16.04 11.50
N ASP A 678 18.40 -17.32 11.46
CA ASP A 678 17.04 -17.81 11.71
C ASP A 678 15.91 -17.18 10.86
N THR A 679 16.27 -16.49 9.77
CA THR A 679 15.34 -15.92 8.79
C THR A 679 15.61 -16.52 7.41
N VAL A 680 14.55 -16.69 6.62
CA VAL A 680 14.65 -17.01 5.19
C VAL A 680 14.04 -15.86 4.38
N ASN A 681 14.82 -15.30 3.44
CA ASN A 681 14.31 -14.25 2.56
C ASN A 681 13.93 -14.84 1.21
N ILE A 682 12.78 -14.44 0.66
CA ILE A 682 12.28 -14.95 -0.62
C ILE A 682 11.75 -13.81 -1.48
N PRO A 683 12.15 -13.69 -2.76
CA PRO A 683 11.60 -12.66 -3.63
C PRO A 683 10.18 -13.03 -4.09
N PHE A 684 9.31 -12.03 -4.15
CA PHE A 684 7.99 -12.10 -4.78
C PHE A 684 8.06 -11.76 -6.28
N GLY A 685 7.08 -12.24 -7.04
CA GLY A 685 6.84 -11.85 -8.42
C GLY A 685 6.92 -12.98 -9.45
N LEU A 686 7.21 -14.21 -9.04
CA LEU A 686 7.09 -15.42 -9.87
C LEU A 686 6.15 -16.44 -9.23
N GLY A 687 5.98 -17.60 -9.88
CA GLY A 687 5.09 -18.67 -9.44
C GLY A 687 3.68 -18.58 -9.99
N HIS A 688 3.50 -17.83 -11.08
CA HIS A 688 2.22 -17.73 -11.78
C HIS A 688 1.78 -19.09 -12.31
N GLN A 689 0.47 -19.35 -12.26
CA GLN A 689 -0.17 -20.49 -12.92
C GLN A 689 -0.68 -20.11 -14.31
N THR A 690 -0.97 -18.83 -14.54
CA THR A 690 -1.39 -18.28 -15.84
C THR A 690 -0.59 -16.99 -16.15
N GLY A 691 -1.17 -16.00 -16.82
CA GLY A 691 -0.54 -14.69 -17.08
C GLY A 691 0.26 -14.61 -18.40
N GLY A 692 0.72 -15.73 -18.94
CA GLY A 692 1.36 -15.81 -20.25
C GLY A 692 2.53 -16.80 -20.31
N ARG A 693 3.10 -16.99 -21.50
CA ARG A 693 4.07 -18.06 -21.81
C ARG A 693 5.38 -17.96 -21.03
N TRP A 694 5.76 -16.75 -20.60
CA TRP A 694 7.00 -16.53 -19.85
C TRP A 694 6.79 -16.50 -18.33
N ALA A 695 5.56 -16.27 -17.89
CA ALA A 695 5.20 -16.23 -16.47
C ALA A 695 4.79 -17.60 -15.93
N GLN A 696 3.97 -18.32 -16.69
CA GLN A 696 3.32 -19.56 -16.24
C GLN A 696 4.33 -20.64 -15.83
N HIS A 697 4.03 -21.31 -14.72
CA HIS A 697 4.75 -22.45 -14.17
C HIS A 697 6.25 -22.20 -13.94
N ARG A 698 6.59 -20.97 -13.54
CA ARG A 698 7.98 -20.56 -13.38
C ARG A 698 8.24 -19.95 -12.03
N GLY A 699 9.23 -20.50 -11.32
CA GLY A 699 9.47 -20.14 -9.94
C GLY A 699 8.38 -20.63 -9.00
N ALA A 700 8.34 -20.02 -7.82
CA ALA A 700 7.39 -20.29 -6.77
C ALA A 700 6.85 -18.97 -6.21
N ASN A 701 5.56 -18.96 -5.88
CA ASN A 701 4.89 -17.81 -5.31
C ASN A 701 4.96 -17.92 -3.77
N PRO A 702 5.65 -17.00 -3.06
CA PRO A 702 5.72 -17.05 -1.60
C PRO A 702 4.35 -16.89 -0.94
N ASN A 703 3.34 -16.29 -1.59
CA ASN A 703 2.00 -16.13 -1.01
C ASN A 703 1.28 -17.48 -0.75
N GLU A 704 1.69 -18.57 -1.41
CA GLU A 704 1.18 -19.93 -1.17
C GLU A 704 1.59 -20.49 0.21
N ILE A 705 2.60 -19.90 0.85
CA ILE A 705 3.08 -20.31 2.18
C ILE A 705 2.94 -19.22 3.23
N ILE A 706 2.51 -18.00 2.86
CA ILE A 706 2.26 -16.92 3.82
C ILE A 706 0.86 -17.13 4.40
N ALA A 707 0.79 -17.28 5.72
CA ALA A 707 -0.46 -17.31 6.44
C ALA A 707 -1.15 -15.94 6.39
N GLU A 708 -2.47 -15.98 6.33
CA GLU A 708 -3.30 -14.80 6.37
C GLU A 708 -3.37 -14.25 7.80
N ASP A 709 -2.73 -13.11 8.03
CA ASP A 709 -2.79 -12.32 9.27
C ASP A 709 -2.65 -10.82 8.91
N TYR A 710 -2.96 -9.94 9.85
CA TYR A 710 -3.14 -8.52 9.62
C TYR A 710 -2.47 -7.69 10.71
N ASP A 711 -2.08 -6.46 10.36
CA ASP A 711 -2.05 -5.41 11.36
C ASP A 711 -3.50 -5.08 11.73
N LEU A 712 -3.94 -5.49 12.92
CA LEU A 712 -5.34 -5.40 13.32
C LEU A 712 -5.80 -3.95 13.50
N LEU A 713 -4.90 -3.06 13.92
CA LEU A 713 -5.19 -1.63 14.06
C LEU A 713 -5.15 -0.91 12.70
N GLY A 714 -4.23 -1.31 11.82
CA GLY A 714 -4.10 -0.77 10.47
C GLY A 714 -5.13 -1.33 9.47
N GLY A 715 -5.67 -2.51 9.74
CA GLY A 715 -6.64 -3.21 8.89
C GLY A 715 -6.07 -3.75 7.59
N THR A 716 -4.74 -3.88 7.46
CA THR A 716 -4.06 -4.35 6.24
C THR A 716 -3.37 -5.70 6.43
N PRO A 717 -3.36 -6.57 5.40
CA PRO A 717 -2.68 -7.85 5.52
C PRO A 717 -1.19 -7.63 5.76
N ALA A 718 -0.61 -8.49 6.60
CA ALA A 718 0.80 -8.48 6.90
C ALA A 718 1.47 -9.67 6.18
N TRP A 719 2.62 -9.41 5.57
CA TRP A 719 3.36 -10.41 4.78
C TRP A 719 4.49 -11.05 5.57
N MET A 720 4.99 -10.35 6.59
CA MET A 720 6.01 -10.85 7.51
C MET A 720 5.36 -11.38 8.79
N THR A 721 4.62 -12.47 8.65
CA THR A 721 3.74 -13.03 9.70
C THR A 721 3.92 -14.51 9.88
N THR A 722 4.74 -15.17 9.06
CA THR A 722 4.73 -16.62 8.97
C THR A 722 6.07 -17.21 9.38
N ARG A 723 6.00 -18.26 10.20
CA ARG A 723 7.12 -19.14 10.47
C ARG A 723 7.16 -20.29 9.48
N VAL A 724 8.36 -20.71 9.13
CA VAL A 724 8.61 -21.79 8.17
C VAL A 724 9.68 -22.75 8.65
N LYS A 725 9.69 -23.94 8.04
CA LYS A 725 10.81 -24.89 8.05
C LYS A 725 11.31 -25.09 6.61
N ILE A 726 12.59 -25.40 6.48
CA ILE A 726 13.26 -25.62 5.19
C ILE A 726 14.03 -26.94 5.23
N TYR A 727 13.87 -27.75 4.19
CA TYR A 727 14.51 -29.07 4.08
C TYR A 727 14.71 -29.46 2.61
N LYS A 728 15.62 -30.40 2.34
CA LYS A 728 15.93 -30.84 0.97
C LYS A 728 14.73 -31.49 0.30
N ALA A 729 14.54 -31.21 -0.99
CA ALA A 729 13.36 -31.58 -1.76
C ALA A 729 13.46 -32.85 -2.59
#